data_AF-A0A947G3E2-F1
#
_entry.id   AF-A0A947G3E2-F1
#
_cell.length_a   1.000
_cell.length_b   1.000
_cell.length_c   1.000
_cell.angle_alpha   90.00
_cell.angle_beta   90.00
_cell.angle_gamma   90.00
#
_symmetry.space_group_name_H-M   'P 1'
#
loop_
_entity.id
_entity.type
_entity.pdbx_description
1 polymer ?
#
loop_
_entity_poly.entity_id
_entity_poly.type
_entity_poly.pdbx_seq_one_letter_code
_entity_poly.pdbx_strand_id
1 'polypeptide(L)'
;MPDRHLPDALVLVAALAGSVSAGGVDRVWITDGGGSFHATGNWSPVGVPGTLDTAIFDLGVDLDITFGGVAASEQAVVVDKVTTFTLAGQTYTVNGVTVGDGDGDDAELIISGGALAVVPSLFARIGKQFGAIGELTIDAGGTLTATDSLIAGDAGAGTLTIENGGDATTARVFIADDLGSTGLVRVRDAGSTWTSQDAVFVGNAGDGTLAVSAAGVAECQQPVRLGDDFGSTGVVTVSGAGSALTVNAALSVGNGGTGTVTVDAGGTLTTSGSFVADDIGSSGSLVVEGAGATWTDTGTTFLGNFGDGDLEIRSGGSVTWESVSRIGDELGSTGSVLIDGAGSSLTVDAELFVGNNGVGTLTATNGGTLTTSRVKIADERGSTGTVDVIGPTASWTDSVEIFVGNFGLGTLNISAGGTVAGLLGTIGDDPGANGTVVVSGAGSSFDFTQQLTVADLGAGTLQLIDSATASALFITIGTQGVAAGHGTLQGSVTSGGILRPDGVLSIDGVFAQVAGGRIEVTLASTGGDAVAVTGAATLNGALDVAFDAGSEPTCGQEFLVLTAASVAGTFATVTAPENVEVTYEAGAVRLMITGDGGSVIGDVDGDGSVGFNDLLILLSAWGDCPAKGPCAADINGDGTVGFSDLLSLISNWGGTGGGCP
;
A
#
# COMPACT_ATOMS: atom_id res chain seq x y z
N MET A 1 -48.63 -25.42 0.94
CA MET A 1 -49.97 -25.34 0.32
C MET A 1 -50.62 -24.02 0.70
N PRO A 2 -51.40 -23.37 -0.18
CA PRO A 2 -51.92 -23.88 -1.45
C PRO A 2 -51.05 -23.42 -2.64
N ASP A 3 -50.60 -24.34 -3.51
CA ASP A 3 -51.34 -24.90 -4.65
C ASP A 3 -51.54 -23.91 -5.80
N ARG A 4 -50.66 -23.98 -6.79
CA ARG A 4 -51.00 -23.74 -8.21
C ARG A 4 -50.22 -24.68 -9.12
N HIS A 5 -50.89 -25.80 -9.42
CA HIS A 5 -50.97 -26.51 -10.69
C HIS A 5 -49.92 -26.21 -11.78
N LEU A 6 -49.12 -27.25 -12.06
CA LEU A 6 -48.71 -27.62 -13.42
C LEU A 6 -49.94 -27.81 -14.32
N PRO A 7 -49.79 -27.63 -15.64
CA PRO A 7 -50.43 -28.54 -16.57
C PRO A 7 -49.42 -29.26 -17.47
N ASP A 8 -49.71 -30.54 -17.65
CA ASP A 8 -49.07 -31.47 -18.57
C ASP A 8 -49.17 -31.06 -20.05
N ALA A 9 -48.22 -31.63 -20.78
CA ALA A 9 -48.01 -31.61 -22.22
C ALA A 9 -49.28 -31.65 -23.08
N LEU A 10 -49.28 -30.78 -24.10
CA LEU A 10 -49.98 -31.03 -25.36
C LEU A 10 -48.94 -31.12 -26.48
N VAL A 11 -48.71 -32.35 -26.93
CA VAL A 11 -47.98 -32.71 -28.15
C VAL A 11 -48.70 -32.07 -29.34
N LEU A 12 -48.08 -31.10 -29.99
CA LEU A 12 -48.50 -30.60 -31.29
C LEU A 12 -47.57 -31.15 -32.37
N VAL A 13 -48.04 -32.19 -33.07
CA VAL A 13 -47.49 -32.61 -34.36
C VAL A 13 -47.83 -31.52 -35.38
N ALA A 14 -46.82 -30.78 -35.84
CA ALA A 14 -46.94 -29.91 -37.00
C ALA A 14 -45.83 -30.29 -38.00
N ALA A 15 -46.21 -31.02 -39.05
CA ALA A 15 -45.36 -31.33 -40.18
C ALA A 15 -45.77 -30.47 -41.39
N LEU A 16 -44.76 -29.85 -42.00
CA LEU A 16 -44.64 -29.26 -43.34
C LEU A 16 -45.48 -28.02 -43.71
N ALA A 17 -44.81 -26.87 -43.86
CA ALA A 17 -44.30 -26.41 -45.16
C ALA A 17 -43.67 -25.01 -45.01
N GLY A 18 -42.36 -24.99 -44.73
CA GLY A 18 -41.51 -23.80 -44.78
C GLY A 18 -40.25 -24.16 -45.55
N SER A 19 -39.85 -23.31 -46.49
CA SER A 19 -38.72 -23.46 -47.41
C SER A 19 -37.52 -24.22 -46.83
N VAL A 20 -37.15 -25.32 -47.48
CA VAL A 20 -35.91 -26.07 -47.20
C VAL A 20 -34.73 -25.15 -47.49
N SER A 21 -34.16 -24.51 -46.47
CA SER A 21 -32.72 -24.23 -46.54
C SER A 21 -32.05 -25.59 -46.63
N ALA A 22 -31.05 -25.76 -47.50
CA ALA A 22 -30.28 -26.99 -47.52
C ALA A 22 -29.61 -27.13 -46.15
N GLY A 23 -30.23 -27.89 -45.25
CA GLY A 23 -29.79 -28.06 -43.87
C GLY A 23 -28.55 -28.93 -43.82
N GLY A 24 -27.61 -28.54 -42.96
CA GLY A 24 -26.47 -29.35 -42.58
C GLY A 24 -26.85 -30.75 -42.13
N VAL A 25 -25.96 -31.71 -42.32
CA VAL A 25 -26.10 -33.08 -41.82
C VAL A 25 -25.13 -33.30 -40.67
N ASP A 26 -25.63 -33.79 -39.55
CA ASP A 26 -24.77 -34.28 -38.47
C ASP A 26 -24.15 -35.62 -38.91
N ARG A 27 -22.82 -35.64 -38.98
CA ARG A 27 -22.03 -36.79 -39.41
C ARG A 27 -21.16 -37.25 -38.26
N VAL A 28 -21.43 -38.46 -37.80
CA VAL A 28 -20.73 -39.09 -36.69
C VAL A 28 -19.59 -39.95 -37.23
N TRP A 29 -18.41 -39.84 -36.63
CA TRP A 29 -17.26 -40.70 -36.93
C TRP A 29 -17.54 -42.14 -36.47
N ILE A 30 -17.23 -43.14 -37.30
CA ILE A 30 -17.57 -44.56 -37.04
C ILE A 30 -16.38 -45.53 -37.15
N THR A 31 -15.15 -45.03 -37.27
CA THR A 31 -13.95 -45.88 -37.43
C THR A 31 -13.09 -45.89 -36.17
N ASP A 32 -13.02 -47.04 -35.51
CA ASP A 32 -12.18 -47.25 -34.33
C ASP A 32 -10.69 -46.99 -34.61
N GLY A 33 -10.00 -46.33 -33.66
CA GLY A 33 -8.55 -46.11 -33.72
C GLY A 33 -8.10 -45.04 -34.74
N GLY A 34 -9.03 -44.32 -35.37
CA GLY A 34 -8.71 -43.19 -36.26
C GLY A 34 -8.73 -43.51 -37.76
N GLY A 35 -8.21 -42.59 -38.57
CA GLY A 35 -8.20 -42.70 -40.02
C GLY A 35 -8.22 -41.35 -40.74
N SER A 36 -8.39 -41.37 -42.07
CA SER A 36 -8.43 -40.13 -42.87
C SER A 36 -9.78 -39.42 -42.74
N PHE A 37 -9.79 -38.14 -42.41
CA PHE A 37 -10.99 -37.29 -42.39
C PHE A 37 -11.76 -37.36 -43.73
N HIS A 38 -11.01 -37.49 -44.84
CA HIS A 38 -11.51 -37.48 -46.20
C HIS A 38 -12.06 -38.82 -46.69
N ALA A 39 -12.02 -39.86 -45.86
CA ALA A 39 -12.58 -41.17 -46.20
C ALA A 39 -14.10 -41.18 -45.93
N THR A 40 -14.91 -41.21 -46.99
CA THR A 40 -16.38 -41.19 -46.88
C THR A 40 -16.95 -42.33 -46.02
N GLY A 41 -16.27 -43.48 -45.99
CA GLY A 41 -16.66 -44.66 -45.21
C GLY A 41 -16.43 -44.52 -43.70
N ASN A 42 -15.73 -43.47 -43.26
CA ASN A 42 -15.47 -43.24 -41.84
C ASN A 42 -16.60 -42.45 -41.15
N TRP A 43 -17.63 -42.06 -41.89
CA TRP A 43 -18.72 -41.20 -41.42
C TRP A 43 -20.08 -41.88 -41.55
N SER A 44 -20.99 -41.58 -40.60
CA SER A 44 -22.40 -41.97 -40.65
C SER A 44 -23.29 -40.72 -40.44
N PRO A 45 -24.22 -40.41 -41.36
CA PRO A 45 -24.42 -41.08 -42.65
C PRO A 45 -23.21 -40.91 -43.58
N VAL A 46 -23.02 -41.87 -44.49
CA VAL A 46 -21.84 -41.94 -45.38
C VAL A 46 -21.61 -40.64 -46.13
N GLY A 47 -20.37 -40.16 -46.11
CA GLY A 47 -19.92 -38.95 -46.79
C GLY A 47 -19.09 -38.07 -45.86
N VAL A 48 -18.15 -37.32 -46.44
CA VAL A 48 -17.28 -36.41 -45.69
C VAL A 48 -18.09 -35.17 -45.27
N PRO A 49 -17.95 -34.66 -44.04
CA PRO A 49 -18.55 -33.40 -43.61
C PRO A 49 -18.16 -32.24 -44.54
N GLY A 50 -19.15 -31.50 -45.02
CA GLY A 50 -18.98 -30.24 -45.75
C GLY A 50 -19.23 -29.02 -44.87
N THR A 51 -19.14 -27.81 -45.44
CA THR A 51 -19.20 -26.52 -44.73
C THR A 51 -20.51 -26.23 -43.98
N LEU A 52 -21.56 -27.02 -44.18
CA LEU A 52 -22.83 -26.89 -43.46
C LEU A 52 -23.04 -28.03 -42.45
N ASP A 53 -22.20 -29.06 -42.49
CA ASP A 53 -22.35 -30.29 -41.71
C ASP A 53 -21.66 -30.16 -40.35
N THR A 54 -22.19 -30.85 -39.33
CA THR A 54 -21.52 -31.05 -38.03
C THR A 54 -20.69 -32.32 -38.10
N ALA A 55 -19.39 -32.24 -37.82
CA ALA A 55 -18.52 -33.39 -37.62
C ALA A 55 -18.51 -33.77 -36.13
N ILE A 56 -19.01 -34.97 -35.80
CA ILE A 56 -19.15 -35.44 -34.41
C ILE A 56 -18.20 -36.62 -34.15
N PHE A 57 -17.42 -36.52 -33.08
CA PHE A 57 -16.47 -37.54 -32.62
C PHE A 57 -16.91 -38.06 -31.24
N ASP A 58 -17.58 -39.23 -31.24
CA ASP A 58 -18.26 -39.81 -30.07
C ASP A 58 -18.22 -41.36 -30.13
N LEU A 59 -17.02 -41.95 -30.20
CA LEU A 59 -16.85 -43.42 -30.25
C LEU A 59 -16.47 -44.04 -28.91
N GLY A 60 -16.21 -43.23 -27.87
CA GLY A 60 -15.77 -43.73 -26.56
C GLY A 60 -14.39 -44.40 -26.57
N VAL A 61 -13.59 -44.19 -27.62
CA VAL A 61 -12.19 -44.65 -27.76
C VAL A 61 -11.32 -43.50 -28.29
N ASP A 62 -10.01 -43.57 -28.06
CA ASP A 62 -9.09 -42.56 -28.59
C ASP A 62 -9.00 -42.63 -30.12
N LEU A 63 -8.94 -41.47 -30.77
CA LEU A 63 -8.95 -41.29 -32.22
C LEU A 63 -7.75 -40.49 -32.71
N ASP A 64 -7.10 -40.97 -33.78
CA ASP A 64 -6.12 -40.19 -34.55
C ASP A 64 -6.67 -39.90 -35.96
N ILE A 65 -7.08 -38.66 -36.18
CA ILE A 65 -7.69 -38.19 -37.41
C ILE A 65 -6.63 -37.50 -38.27
N THR A 66 -6.38 -38.08 -39.44
CA THR A 66 -5.37 -37.59 -40.38
C THR A 66 -6.00 -36.77 -41.51
N PHE A 67 -5.34 -35.68 -41.90
CA PHE A 67 -5.81 -34.78 -42.95
C PHE A 67 -4.90 -34.84 -44.19
N GLY A 68 -5.37 -35.52 -45.24
CA GLY A 68 -4.70 -35.55 -46.55
C GLY A 68 -4.89 -34.29 -47.41
N GLY A 69 -5.62 -33.30 -46.91
CA GLY A 69 -5.96 -32.05 -47.58
C GLY A 69 -6.78 -31.14 -46.66
N VAL A 70 -7.04 -29.91 -47.09
CA VAL A 70 -7.91 -28.96 -46.36
C VAL A 70 -9.31 -29.53 -46.16
N ALA A 71 -9.91 -29.26 -45.00
CA ALA A 71 -11.26 -29.70 -44.65
C ALA A 71 -12.07 -28.52 -44.13
N ALA A 72 -13.41 -28.61 -44.22
CA ALA A 72 -14.29 -27.62 -43.62
C ALA A 72 -15.60 -28.23 -43.12
N SER A 73 -16.10 -27.73 -41.99
CA SER A 73 -17.38 -28.12 -41.40
C SER A 73 -18.10 -26.90 -40.81
N GLU A 74 -19.40 -27.00 -40.56
CA GLU A 74 -20.09 -25.98 -39.76
C GLU A 74 -19.58 -26.06 -38.32
N GLN A 75 -19.56 -27.26 -37.75
CA GLN A 75 -19.05 -27.49 -36.40
C GLN A 75 -18.18 -28.74 -36.34
N ALA A 76 -17.24 -28.76 -35.41
CA ALA A 76 -16.60 -29.97 -34.91
C ALA A 76 -16.97 -30.15 -33.44
N VAL A 77 -17.50 -31.33 -33.08
CA VAL A 77 -17.92 -31.66 -31.71
C VAL A 77 -17.18 -32.92 -31.26
N VAL A 78 -16.38 -32.79 -30.21
CA VAL A 78 -15.70 -33.91 -29.54
C VAL A 78 -16.39 -34.14 -28.20
N VAL A 79 -16.99 -35.32 -28.03
CA VAL A 79 -17.88 -35.63 -26.91
C VAL A 79 -17.13 -36.38 -25.81
N ASP A 80 -16.37 -37.42 -26.18
CA ASP A 80 -15.64 -38.26 -25.22
C ASP A 80 -14.27 -38.65 -25.78
N LYS A 81 -13.34 -38.95 -24.86
CA LYS A 81 -11.98 -39.46 -25.12
C LYS A 81 -11.10 -38.49 -25.90
N VAL A 82 -9.87 -38.93 -26.13
CA VAL A 82 -8.85 -38.16 -26.82
C VAL A 82 -9.06 -38.26 -28.33
N THR A 83 -9.25 -37.12 -28.99
CA THR A 83 -9.27 -37.01 -30.43
C THR A 83 -8.10 -36.14 -30.89
N THR A 84 -7.13 -36.74 -31.57
CA THR A 84 -5.99 -36.03 -32.15
C THR A 84 -6.27 -35.70 -33.61
N PHE A 85 -6.15 -34.43 -33.98
CA PHE A 85 -6.13 -33.96 -35.36
C PHE A 85 -4.69 -33.80 -35.83
N THR A 86 -4.20 -34.80 -36.56
CA THR A 86 -2.89 -34.79 -37.21
C THR A 86 -3.00 -34.13 -38.59
N LEU A 87 -2.77 -32.82 -38.63
CA LEU A 87 -3.15 -31.98 -39.78
C LEU A 87 -2.10 -31.94 -40.91
N ALA A 88 -0.86 -32.37 -40.67
CA ALA A 88 0.19 -32.52 -41.71
C ALA A 88 0.36 -31.30 -42.65
N GLY A 89 0.28 -30.09 -42.10
CA GLY A 89 0.41 -28.80 -42.78
C GLY A 89 -0.90 -28.25 -43.33
N GLN A 90 -2.02 -28.96 -43.15
CA GLN A 90 -3.33 -28.56 -43.64
C GLN A 90 -4.07 -27.69 -42.64
N THR A 91 -5.13 -27.03 -43.13
CA THR A 91 -6.08 -26.29 -42.31
C THR A 91 -7.43 -27.01 -42.28
N TYR A 92 -7.96 -27.19 -41.07
CA TYR A 92 -9.37 -27.53 -40.85
C TYR A 92 -10.12 -26.28 -40.44
N THR A 93 -11.11 -25.86 -41.24
CA THR A 93 -11.90 -24.66 -41.00
C THR A 93 -13.29 -25.01 -40.48
N VAL A 94 -13.67 -24.46 -39.33
CA VAL A 94 -14.99 -24.66 -38.73
C VAL A 94 -15.62 -23.33 -38.35
N ASN A 95 -16.95 -23.22 -38.35
CA ASN A 95 -17.62 -22.05 -37.79
C ASN A 95 -17.67 -22.12 -36.25
N GLY A 96 -17.66 -23.32 -35.67
CA GLY A 96 -17.56 -23.55 -34.22
C GLY A 96 -16.86 -24.86 -33.88
N VAL A 97 -16.30 -24.92 -32.68
CA VAL A 97 -15.74 -26.15 -32.11
C VAL A 97 -16.26 -26.33 -30.69
N THR A 98 -16.69 -27.54 -30.34
CA THR A 98 -17.09 -27.89 -28.97
C THR A 98 -16.29 -29.10 -28.51
N VAL A 99 -15.69 -29.01 -27.33
CA VAL A 99 -14.99 -30.11 -26.66
C VAL A 99 -15.62 -30.31 -25.29
N GLY A 100 -16.28 -31.44 -25.08
CA GLY A 100 -17.16 -31.71 -23.92
C GLY A 100 -18.47 -30.91 -24.06
N ASP A 101 -19.50 -31.53 -24.63
CA ASP A 101 -20.76 -30.86 -25.01
C ASP A 101 -21.83 -30.94 -23.91
N GLY A 102 -21.90 -32.05 -23.18
CA GLY A 102 -22.97 -32.40 -22.24
C GLY A 102 -22.49 -32.96 -20.89
N ASP A 103 -23.44 -33.17 -19.98
CA ASP A 103 -23.18 -33.68 -18.63
C ASP A 103 -22.59 -35.09 -18.65
N GLY A 104 -21.43 -35.26 -18.00
CA GLY A 104 -20.70 -36.53 -17.92
C GLY A 104 -19.69 -36.76 -19.05
N ASP A 105 -19.65 -35.88 -20.05
CA ASP A 105 -18.67 -35.89 -21.13
C ASP A 105 -17.25 -35.62 -20.58
N ASP A 106 -16.26 -36.36 -21.07
CA ASP A 106 -14.83 -36.16 -20.77
C ASP A 106 -14.02 -36.26 -22.06
N ALA A 107 -13.82 -35.13 -22.72
CA ALA A 107 -13.24 -35.01 -24.05
C ALA A 107 -11.91 -34.25 -24.05
N GLU A 108 -10.98 -34.74 -24.87
CA GLU A 108 -9.75 -34.02 -25.21
C GLU A 108 -9.62 -33.91 -26.73
N LEU A 109 -9.27 -32.73 -27.23
CA LEU A 109 -8.96 -32.46 -28.63
C LEU A 109 -7.52 -31.97 -28.74
N ILE A 110 -6.66 -32.71 -29.44
CA ILE A 110 -5.26 -32.33 -29.68
C ILE A 110 -5.09 -31.88 -31.13
N ILE A 111 -4.54 -30.68 -31.34
CA ILE A 111 -4.21 -30.12 -32.65
C ILE A 111 -2.70 -30.20 -32.87
N SER A 112 -2.26 -30.96 -33.88
CA SER A 112 -0.83 -31.13 -34.16
C SER A 112 -0.48 -30.97 -35.65
N GLY A 113 0.68 -30.38 -35.91
CA GLY A 113 1.30 -30.30 -37.24
C GLY A 113 0.49 -29.56 -38.32
N GLY A 114 -0.47 -28.70 -37.98
CA GLY A 114 -1.25 -27.87 -38.91
C GLY A 114 -2.26 -26.97 -38.18
N ALA A 115 -3.24 -26.42 -38.88
CA ALA A 115 -4.09 -25.35 -38.35
C ALA A 115 -5.55 -25.75 -38.12
N LEU A 116 -6.09 -25.42 -36.94
CA LEU A 116 -7.53 -25.34 -36.69
C LEU A 116 -7.96 -23.86 -36.77
N ALA A 117 -8.81 -23.53 -37.74
CA ALA A 117 -9.34 -22.18 -37.93
C ALA A 117 -10.84 -22.15 -37.59
N VAL A 118 -11.19 -21.53 -36.46
CA VAL A 118 -12.56 -21.25 -36.04
C VAL A 118 -12.94 -19.86 -36.56
N VAL A 119 -13.64 -19.84 -37.70
CA VAL A 119 -14.02 -18.64 -38.44
C VAL A 119 -15.38 -18.09 -37.94
N PRO A 120 -15.70 -16.81 -38.19
CA PRO A 120 -16.74 -16.11 -37.44
C PRO A 120 -18.14 -16.63 -37.81
N SER A 121 -18.84 -17.20 -36.82
CA SER A 121 -20.30 -17.39 -36.79
C SER A 121 -20.75 -18.22 -35.59
N LEU A 122 -19.85 -19.00 -34.98
CA LEU A 122 -20.05 -19.68 -33.69
C LEU A 122 -18.78 -19.56 -32.83
N PHE A 123 -18.86 -20.04 -31.59
CA PHE A 123 -17.77 -19.95 -30.60
C PHE A 123 -16.92 -21.22 -30.59
N ALA A 124 -15.70 -21.08 -30.08
CA ALA A 124 -14.94 -22.23 -29.57
C ALA A 124 -15.31 -22.43 -28.10
N ARG A 125 -15.97 -23.55 -27.77
CA ARG A 125 -16.42 -23.88 -26.41
C ARG A 125 -15.72 -25.13 -25.91
N ILE A 126 -15.19 -25.05 -24.70
CA ILE A 126 -14.50 -26.14 -24.02
C ILE A 126 -15.16 -26.31 -22.66
N GLY A 127 -15.72 -27.48 -22.35
CA GLY A 127 -16.52 -27.71 -21.15
C GLY A 127 -17.82 -26.90 -21.18
N LYS A 128 -18.68 -27.19 -22.16
CA LYS A 128 -19.84 -26.35 -22.51
C LYS A 128 -20.95 -26.36 -21.44
N GLN A 129 -21.36 -27.54 -20.98
CA GLN A 129 -22.47 -27.70 -20.04
C GLN A 129 -21.99 -28.08 -18.64
N PHE A 130 -22.85 -27.87 -17.65
CA PHE A 130 -22.62 -28.36 -16.28
C PHE A 130 -22.29 -29.87 -16.30
N GLY A 131 -21.20 -30.24 -15.65
CA GLY A 131 -20.71 -31.63 -15.59
C GLY A 131 -19.89 -32.09 -16.80
N ALA A 132 -19.76 -31.28 -17.85
CA ALA A 132 -18.87 -31.55 -18.98
C ALA A 132 -17.42 -31.20 -18.64
N ILE A 133 -16.48 -32.05 -19.05
CA ILE A 133 -15.03 -31.79 -19.02
C ILE A 133 -14.53 -31.73 -20.46
N GLY A 134 -13.89 -30.63 -20.83
CA GLY A 134 -13.26 -30.45 -22.13
C GLY A 134 -11.81 -30.01 -22.01
N GLU A 135 -10.94 -30.54 -22.86
CA GLU A 135 -9.56 -30.08 -23.02
C GLU A 135 -9.22 -29.87 -24.50
N LEU A 136 -8.74 -28.68 -24.86
CA LEU A 136 -8.19 -28.39 -26.19
C LEU A 136 -6.69 -28.14 -26.05
N THR A 137 -5.88 -28.98 -26.70
CA THR A 137 -4.42 -28.89 -26.69
C THR A 137 -3.90 -28.48 -28.06
N ILE A 138 -3.13 -27.40 -28.13
CA ILE A 138 -2.37 -26.97 -29.30
C ILE A 138 -0.92 -27.40 -29.09
N ASP A 139 -0.53 -28.47 -29.77
CA ASP A 139 0.76 -29.15 -29.59
C ASP A 139 1.74 -28.80 -30.72
N ALA A 140 2.88 -29.50 -30.80
CA ALA A 140 3.97 -29.24 -31.72
C ALA A 140 3.53 -29.02 -33.18
N GLY A 141 3.82 -27.81 -33.69
CA GLY A 141 3.47 -27.38 -35.05
C GLY A 141 1.97 -27.22 -35.30
N GLY A 142 1.14 -27.36 -34.27
CA GLY A 142 -0.27 -27.04 -34.27
C GLY A 142 -0.49 -25.53 -34.17
N THR A 143 -1.51 -25.02 -34.85
CA THR A 143 -1.97 -23.64 -34.67
C THR A 143 -3.48 -23.56 -34.47
N LEU A 144 -3.91 -22.64 -33.62
CA LEU A 144 -5.31 -22.27 -33.43
C LEU A 144 -5.53 -20.82 -33.87
N THR A 145 -6.57 -20.58 -34.66
CA THR A 145 -7.10 -19.24 -34.89
C THR A 145 -8.58 -19.23 -34.57
N ALA A 146 -9.00 -18.49 -33.54
CA ALA A 146 -10.41 -18.27 -33.21
C ALA A 146 -10.74 -16.78 -33.41
N THR A 147 -11.54 -16.47 -34.43
CA THR A 147 -11.86 -15.07 -34.79
C THR A 147 -13.07 -14.49 -34.06
N ASP A 148 -13.80 -15.33 -33.34
CA ASP A 148 -14.86 -14.94 -32.40
C ASP A 148 -14.46 -15.43 -30.99
N SER A 149 -15.38 -15.36 -30.03
CA SER A 149 -15.13 -15.69 -28.63
C SER A 149 -14.68 -17.16 -28.45
N LEU A 150 -13.62 -17.35 -27.66
CA LEU A 150 -13.23 -18.64 -27.12
C LEU A 150 -13.63 -18.70 -25.64
N ILE A 151 -14.27 -19.80 -25.25
CA ILE A 151 -14.76 -20.02 -23.88
C ILE A 151 -14.12 -21.31 -23.36
N ALA A 152 -13.30 -21.18 -22.31
CA ALA A 152 -12.70 -22.28 -21.58
C ALA A 152 -13.38 -22.40 -20.22
N GLY A 153 -14.25 -23.40 -20.06
CA GLY A 153 -15.17 -23.51 -18.93
C GLY A 153 -16.34 -22.57 -19.15
N ASP A 154 -17.37 -23.03 -19.85
CA ASP A 154 -18.59 -22.27 -20.12
C ASP A 154 -19.52 -22.40 -18.91
N ALA A 155 -20.30 -23.49 -18.82
CA ALA A 155 -20.94 -23.93 -17.57
C ALA A 155 -20.26 -25.16 -16.93
N GLY A 156 -19.30 -25.78 -17.61
CA GLY A 156 -18.56 -26.96 -17.16
C GLY A 156 -17.11 -26.67 -16.78
N ALA A 157 -16.26 -27.69 -16.91
CA ALA A 157 -14.81 -27.57 -16.75
C ALA A 157 -14.12 -27.56 -18.12
N GLY A 158 -13.41 -26.48 -18.45
CA GLY A 158 -12.73 -26.37 -19.75
C GLY A 158 -11.28 -25.94 -19.63
N THR A 159 -10.40 -26.64 -20.34
CA THR A 159 -8.97 -26.35 -20.40
C THR A 159 -8.51 -26.08 -21.83
N LEU A 160 -7.82 -24.96 -22.05
CA LEU A 160 -7.03 -24.72 -23.25
C LEU A 160 -5.55 -24.81 -22.88
N THR A 161 -4.83 -25.73 -23.52
CA THR A 161 -3.38 -25.89 -23.38
C THR A 161 -2.69 -25.49 -24.68
N ILE A 162 -1.66 -24.65 -24.61
CA ILE A 162 -0.71 -24.40 -25.69
C ILE A 162 0.68 -24.83 -25.22
N GLU A 163 1.27 -25.82 -25.91
CA GLU A 163 2.50 -26.46 -25.48
C GLU A 163 3.41 -26.93 -26.61
N ASN A 164 4.64 -27.32 -26.28
CA ASN A 164 5.64 -27.85 -27.22
C ASN A 164 5.86 -27.01 -28.49
N GLY A 165 5.73 -25.69 -28.42
CA GLY A 165 5.87 -24.79 -29.57
C GLY A 165 4.59 -24.62 -30.40
N GLY A 166 3.42 -24.95 -29.86
CA GLY A 166 2.12 -24.61 -30.43
C GLY A 166 1.85 -23.10 -30.41
N ASP A 167 0.97 -22.63 -31.30
CA ASP A 167 0.64 -21.21 -31.43
C ASP A 167 -0.87 -20.98 -31.48
N ALA A 168 -1.41 -20.07 -30.66
CA ALA A 168 -2.83 -19.74 -30.64
C ALA A 168 -3.05 -18.24 -30.78
N THR A 169 -3.98 -17.88 -31.67
CA THR A 169 -4.51 -16.52 -31.79
C THR A 169 -6.02 -16.54 -31.57
N THR A 170 -6.51 -15.81 -30.58
CA THR A 170 -7.93 -15.75 -30.21
C THR A 170 -8.44 -14.31 -30.30
N ALA A 171 -9.76 -14.13 -30.46
CA ALA A 171 -10.40 -12.83 -30.31
C ALA A 171 -10.64 -12.54 -28.82
N ARG A 172 -11.89 -12.56 -28.35
CA ARG A 172 -12.25 -12.43 -26.94
C ARG A 172 -12.16 -13.77 -26.24
N VAL A 173 -11.72 -13.79 -24.98
CA VAL A 173 -11.60 -15.05 -24.21
C VAL A 173 -12.31 -14.95 -22.88
N PHE A 174 -13.14 -15.95 -22.58
CA PHE A 174 -13.75 -16.16 -21.26
C PHE A 174 -13.16 -17.44 -20.66
N ILE A 175 -12.64 -17.34 -19.44
CA ILE A 175 -12.16 -18.47 -18.65
C ILE A 175 -13.08 -18.57 -17.43
N ALA A 176 -13.86 -19.64 -17.35
CA ALA A 176 -14.97 -19.80 -16.39
C ALA A 176 -16.07 -18.74 -16.58
N ASP A 177 -16.89 -18.90 -17.63
CA ASP A 177 -17.89 -17.94 -18.08
C ASP A 177 -19.11 -17.86 -17.14
N ASP A 178 -19.68 -19.00 -16.76
CA ASP A 178 -20.87 -19.08 -15.89
C ASP A 178 -20.53 -19.38 -14.43
N LEU A 179 -21.48 -19.07 -13.55
CA LEU A 179 -21.39 -19.36 -12.11
C LEU A 179 -21.16 -20.85 -11.84
N GLY A 180 -20.09 -21.15 -11.09
CA GLY A 180 -19.72 -22.52 -10.70
C GLY A 180 -18.99 -23.32 -11.77
N SER A 181 -18.71 -22.73 -12.94
CA SER A 181 -17.81 -23.29 -13.94
C SER A 181 -16.34 -23.17 -13.48
N THR A 182 -15.47 -23.99 -14.07
CA THR A 182 -14.02 -23.87 -13.88
C THR A 182 -13.33 -23.78 -15.22
N GLY A 183 -12.43 -22.82 -15.38
CA GLY A 183 -11.71 -22.59 -16.64
C GLY A 183 -10.21 -22.56 -16.43
N LEU A 184 -9.44 -23.12 -17.36
CA LEU A 184 -8.00 -23.04 -17.37
C LEU A 184 -7.48 -22.70 -18.78
N VAL A 185 -6.62 -21.69 -18.89
CA VAL A 185 -5.76 -21.49 -20.06
C VAL A 185 -4.32 -21.67 -19.61
N ARG A 186 -3.55 -22.50 -20.31
CA ARG A 186 -2.17 -22.84 -19.97
C ARG A 186 -1.26 -22.66 -21.17
N VAL A 187 -0.26 -21.78 -21.05
CA VAL A 187 0.79 -21.56 -22.06
C VAL A 187 2.10 -22.03 -21.47
N ARG A 188 2.67 -23.12 -21.99
CA ARG A 188 3.92 -23.69 -21.46
C ARG A 188 4.92 -24.09 -22.53
N ASP A 189 6.17 -24.24 -22.10
CA ASP A 189 7.30 -24.65 -22.92
C ASP A 189 7.79 -23.57 -23.89
N ALA A 190 9.09 -23.62 -24.17
CA ALA A 190 9.74 -22.64 -25.02
C ALA A 190 9.17 -22.68 -26.45
N GLY A 191 8.78 -21.50 -26.96
CA GLY A 191 8.22 -21.31 -28.29
C GLY A 191 6.70 -21.45 -28.37
N SER A 192 6.04 -21.84 -27.28
CA SER A 192 4.57 -21.83 -27.22
C SER A 192 4.06 -20.41 -27.02
N THR A 193 3.15 -19.98 -27.90
CA THR A 193 2.66 -18.60 -27.93
C THR A 193 1.14 -18.52 -27.91
N TRP A 194 0.61 -17.56 -27.17
CA TRP A 194 -0.80 -17.20 -27.22
C TRP A 194 -0.96 -15.70 -27.39
N THR A 195 -1.78 -15.29 -28.36
CA THR A 195 -2.18 -13.89 -28.55
C THR A 195 -3.70 -13.74 -28.47
N SER A 196 -4.18 -12.89 -27.58
CA SER A 196 -5.59 -12.46 -27.54
C SER A 196 -5.75 -11.09 -28.19
N GLN A 197 -6.60 -10.97 -29.20
CA GLN A 197 -6.85 -9.73 -29.94
C GLN A 197 -7.90 -8.83 -29.27
N ASP A 198 -8.75 -9.38 -28.40
CA ASP A 198 -9.74 -8.65 -27.61
C ASP A 198 -9.59 -9.01 -26.12
N ALA A 199 -10.48 -8.49 -25.27
CA ALA A 199 -10.43 -8.62 -23.83
C ALA A 199 -10.41 -10.10 -23.37
N VAL A 200 -9.73 -10.32 -22.25
CA VAL A 200 -9.66 -11.63 -21.58
C VAL A 200 -10.29 -11.50 -20.20
N PHE A 201 -11.21 -12.41 -19.90
CA PHE A 201 -11.89 -12.51 -18.61
C PHE A 201 -11.44 -13.80 -17.93
N VAL A 202 -10.71 -13.68 -16.82
CA VAL A 202 -10.19 -14.79 -16.02
C VAL A 202 -11.05 -14.90 -14.78
N GLY A 203 -11.94 -15.91 -14.74
CA GLY A 203 -13.00 -15.97 -13.74
C GLY A 203 -14.03 -14.88 -14.03
N ASN A 204 -14.81 -15.08 -15.11
CA ASN A 204 -15.87 -14.13 -15.47
C ASN A 204 -16.95 -14.16 -14.38
N ALA A 205 -17.72 -15.24 -14.31
CA ALA A 205 -18.62 -15.54 -13.19
C ALA A 205 -18.23 -16.79 -12.37
N GLY A 206 -17.31 -17.62 -12.88
CA GLY A 206 -16.80 -18.83 -12.20
C GLY A 206 -15.37 -18.70 -11.69
N ASP A 207 -14.69 -19.84 -11.52
CA ASP A 207 -13.29 -19.91 -11.09
C ASP A 207 -12.37 -20.12 -12.29
N GLY A 208 -11.71 -19.05 -12.74
CA GLY A 208 -10.85 -19.07 -13.91
C GLY A 208 -9.37 -18.96 -13.58
N THR A 209 -8.53 -19.68 -14.32
CA THR A 209 -7.07 -19.63 -14.19
C THR A 209 -6.39 -19.41 -15.54
N LEU A 210 -5.40 -18.52 -15.58
CA LEU A 210 -4.44 -18.40 -16.67
C LEU A 210 -3.02 -18.67 -16.14
N ALA A 211 -2.35 -19.69 -16.67
CA ALA A 211 -1.01 -20.07 -16.27
C ALA A 211 -0.04 -19.96 -17.44
N VAL A 212 1.01 -19.13 -17.29
CA VAL A 212 2.11 -18.98 -18.24
C VAL A 212 3.37 -19.52 -17.58
N SER A 213 3.99 -20.55 -18.15
CA SER A 213 5.10 -21.25 -17.49
C SER A 213 6.14 -21.81 -18.44
N ALA A 214 7.31 -22.22 -17.91
CA ALA A 214 8.34 -22.93 -18.66
C ALA A 214 8.76 -22.25 -20.00
N ALA A 215 8.91 -20.93 -19.99
CA ALA A 215 9.23 -20.10 -21.17
C ALA A 215 8.13 -19.98 -22.24
N GLY A 216 6.88 -20.29 -21.90
CA GLY A 216 5.70 -19.92 -22.69
C GLY A 216 5.43 -18.41 -22.66
N VAL A 217 4.80 -17.88 -23.71
CA VAL A 217 4.55 -16.44 -23.87
C VAL A 217 3.08 -16.16 -24.20
N ALA A 218 2.46 -15.27 -23.45
CA ALA A 218 1.10 -14.80 -23.67
C ALA A 218 1.08 -13.28 -23.90
N GLU A 219 0.35 -12.82 -24.92
CA GLU A 219 0.16 -11.41 -25.24
C GLU A 219 -1.33 -11.09 -25.37
N CYS A 220 -1.81 -10.14 -24.56
CA CYS A 220 -3.19 -9.66 -24.58
C CYS A 220 -3.22 -8.22 -25.10
N GLN A 221 -3.87 -8.01 -26.24
CA GLN A 221 -3.92 -6.70 -26.90
C GLN A 221 -4.88 -5.72 -26.23
N GLN A 222 -5.83 -6.23 -25.45
CA GLN A 222 -6.92 -5.49 -24.80
C GLN A 222 -6.96 -5.86 -23.31
N PRO A 223 -7.81 -5.20 -22.49
CA PRO A 223 -7.78 -5.40 -21.05
C PRO A 223 -7.95 -6.86 -20.62
N VAL A 224 -7.24 -7.22 -19.55
CA VAL A 224 -7.38 -8.51 -18.87
C VAL A 224 -8.03 -8.26 -17.51
N ARG A 225 -9.11 -8.98 -17.20
CA ARG A 225 -9.87 -8.81 -15.95
C ARG A 225 -9.94 -10.11 -15.20
N LEU A 226 -9.55 -10.08 -13.93
CA LEU A 226 -9.54 -11.24 -13.03
C LEU A 226 -10.64 -11.07 -11.98
N GLY A 227 -11.49 -12.08 -11.81
CA GLY A 227 -12.66 -11.99 -10.94
C GLY A 227 -13.57 -10.86 -11.42
N ASP A 228 -14.17 -11.03 -12.61
CA ASP A 228 -14.92 -9.95 -13.28
C ASP A 228 -16.22 -9.62 -12.53
N ASP A 229 -17.05 -10.63 -12.28
CA ASP A 229 -18.30 -10.49 -11.54
C ASP A 229 -18.13 -10.66 -10.02
N PHE A 230 -19.13 -10.18 -9.28
CA PHE A 230 -19.21 -10.39 -7.83
C PHE A 230 -19.20 -11.89 -7.47
N GLY A 231 -18.23 -12.28 -6.64
CA GLY A 231 -18.08 -13.65 -6.13
C GLY A 231 -17.34 -14.62 -7.06
N SER A 232 -16.88 -14.19 -8.24
CA SER A 232 -16.01 -14.98 -9.09
C SER A 232 -14.54 -14.88 -8.66
N THR A 233 -13.73 -15.85 -9.10
CA THR A 233 -12.30 -15.91 -8.77
C THR A 233 -11.46 -15.96 -10.05
N GLY A 234 -10.58 -14.98 -10.23
CA GLY A 234 -9.58 -14.97 -11.30
C GLY A 234 -8.18 -15.19 -10.76
N VAL A 235 -7.44 -16.14 -11.34
CA VAL A 235 -6.06 -16.45 -10.97
C VAL A 235 -5.15 -16.35 -12.19
N VAL A 236 -4.07 -15.60 -12.09
CA VAL A 236 -2.99 -15.58 -13.09
C VAL A 236 -1.67 -15.99 -12.43
N THR A 237 -0.94 -16.89 -13.08
CA THR A 237 0.42 -17.26 -12.69
C THR A 237 1.38 -17.09 -13.86
N VAL A 238 2.51 -16.41 -13.63
CA VAL A 238 3.60 -16.27 -14.58
C VAL A 238 4.87 -16.81 -13.92
N SER A 239 5.24 -18.05 -14.22
CA SER A 239 6.27 -18.78 -13.49
C SER A 239 7.39 -19.30 -14.38
N GLY A 240 8.62 -19.00 -13.99
CA GLY A 240 9.81 -19.56 -14.61
C GLY A 240 10.50 -18.62 -15.59
N ALA A 241 11.82 -18.77 -15.69
CA ALA A 241 12.66 -17.94 -16.55
C ALA A 241 12.19 -17.96 -18.02
N GLY A 242 11.97 -16.77 -18.58
CA GLY A 242 11.52 -16.58 -19.96
C GLY A 242 10.01 -16.70 -20.15
N SER A 243 9.24 -17.05 -19.11
CA SER A 243 7.79 -16.96 -19.16
C SER A 243 7.34 -15.51 -19.08
N ALA A 244 6.47 -15.11 -20.00
CA ALA A 244 6.06 -13.71 -20.11
C ALA A 244 4.57 -13.58 -20.37
N LEU A 245 3.91 -12.71 -19.60
CA LEU A 245 2.58 -12.19 -19.89
C LEU A 245 2.68 -10.68 -20.16
N THR A 246 2.27 -10.28 -21.36
CA THR A 246 2.17 -8.86 -21.74
C THR A 246 0.71 -8.49 -21.92
N VAL A 247 0.27 -7.45 -21.22
CA VAL A 247 -1.06 -6.84 -21.38
C VAL A 247 -0.85 -5.43 -21.94
N ASN A 248 -1.15 -5.23 -23.23
CA ASN A 248 -0.98 -3.95 -23.93
C ASN A 248 -2.06 -2.90 -23.57
N ALA A 249 -2.80 -3.13 -22.50
CA ALA A 249 -3.89 -2.32 -21.97
C ALA A 249 -3.94 -2.46 -20.44
N ALA A 250 -5.11 -2.15 -19.83
CA ALA A 250 -5.29 -2.27 -18.40
C ALA A 250 -5.37 -3.73 -17.92
N LEU A 251 -4.69 -4.04 -16.81
CA LEU A 251 -4.90 -5.26 -16.04
C LEU A 251 -5.76 -4.95 -14.80
N SER A 252 -6.95 -5.54 -14.69
CA SER A 252 -7.78 -5.44 -13.48
C SER A 252 -7.66 -6.72 -12.66
N VAL A 253 -7.11 -6.64 -11.46
CA VAL A 253 -6.94 -7.75 -10.51
C VAL A 253 -7.99 -7.60 -9.42
N GLY A 254 -9.07 -8.38 -9.51
CA GLY A 254 -10.25 -8.19 -8.68
C GLY A 254 -11.07 -7.05 -9.23
N ASN A 255 -11.73 -7.26 -10.37
CA ASN A 255 -12.55 -6.23 -10.99
C ASN A 255 -13.85 -6.03 -10.19
N GLY A 256 -14.68 -7.08 -10.05
CA GLY A 256 -15.86 -7.11 -9.17
C GLY A 256 -15.82 -8.22 -8.12
N GLY A 257 -15.01 -9.25 -8.34
CA GLY A 257 -14.82 -10.41 -7.47
C GLY A 257 -13.44 -10.42 -6.82
N THR A 258 -12.82 -11.61 -6.78
CA THR A 258 -11.46 -11.81 -6.25
C THR A 258 -10.49 -12.07 -7.38
N GLY A 259 -9.42 -11.27 -7.47
CA GLY A 259 -8.33 -11.50 -8.42
C GLY A 259 -7.02 -11.75 -7.73
N THR A 260 -6.24 -12.68 -8.26
CA THR A 260 -4.88 -12.97 -7.78
C THR A 260 -3.91 -13.10 -8.95
N VAL A 261 -2.75 -12.46 -8.82
CA VAL A 261 -1.65 -12.55 -9.77
C VAL A 261 -0.40 -12.96 -9.02
N THR A 262 0.31 -13.97 -9.51
CA THR A 262 1.63 -14.36 -8.99
C THR A 262 2.65 -14.37 -10.13
N VAL A 263 3.74 -13.65 -9.95
CA VAL A 263 4.90 -13.63 -10.85
C VAL A 263 6.08 -14.20 -10.07
N ASP A 264 6.59 -15.36 -10.48
CA ASP A 264 7.63 -16.06 -9.74
C ASP A 264 8.73 -16.67 -10.61
N ALA A 265 9.77 -17.18 -9.96
CA ALA A 265 10.81 -18.03 -10.55
C ALA A 265 11.47 -17.46 -11.83
N GLY A 266 11.54 -16.13 -11.94
CA GLY A 266 12.10 -15.44 -13.12
C GLY A 266 11.09 -15.09 -14.21
N GLY A 267 9.79 -15.17 -13.95
CA GLY A 267 8.72 -14.76 -14.85
C GLY A 267 8.61 -13.24 -15.00
N THR A 268 7.99 -12.79 -16.09
CA THR A 268 7.83 -11.37 -16.42
C THR A 268 6.37 -11.01 -16.70
N LEU A 269 5.87 -9.99 -16.00
CA LEU A 269 4.58 -9.34 -16.28
C LEU A 269 4.82 -7.91 -16.79
N THR A 270 4.21 -7.56 -17.92
CA THR A 270 4.20 -6.18 -18.43
C THR A 270 2.77 -5.70 -18.64
N THR A 271 2.43 -4.51 -18.15
CA THR A 271 1.08 -3.91 -18.24
C THR A 271 1.14 -2.46 -18.73
N SER A 272 -0.01 -1.93 -19.18
CA SER A 272 -0.17 -0.54 -19.63
C SER A 272 -1.28 0.16 -18.83
N GLY A 273 -1.12 0.12 -17.51
CA GLY A 273 -2.11 0.48 -16.50
C GLY A 273 -2.60 -0.73 -15.73
N SER A 274 -2.80 -0.56 -14.42
CA SER A 274 -3.32 -1.62 -13.56
C SER A 274 -4.28 -1.08 -12.51
N PHE A 275 -5.32 -1.86 -12.25
CA PHE A 275 -6.30 -1.64 -11.19
C PHE A 275 -6.33 -2.89 -10.32
N VAL A 276 -5.93 -2.77 -9.06
CA VAL A 276 -5.99 -3.87 -8.10
C VAL A 276 -7.09 -3.54 -7.09
N ALA A 277 -8.14 -4.36 -7.09
CA ALA A 277 -9.44 -4.10 -6.47
C ALA A 277 -10.18 -2.88 -7.07
N ASP A 278 -10.73 -3.08 -8.27
CA ASP A 278 -11.27 -2.01 -9.13
C ASP A 278 -12.71 -1.58 -8.79
N ASP A 279 -13.49 -2.40 -8.08
CA ASP A 279 -14.86 -2.05 -7.67
C ASP A 279 -15.05 -2.21 -6.15
N ILE A 280 -16.11 -1.62 -5.63
CA ILE A 280 -16.46 -1.63 -4.21
C ILE A 280 -16.68 -3.07 -3.74
N GLY A 281 -15.93 -3.48 -2.72
CA GLY A 281 -16.02 -4.82 -2.13
C GLY A 281 -15.29 -5.91 -2.92
N SER A 282 -14.63 -5.56 -4.02
CA SER A 282 -13.68 -6.44 -4.70
C SER A 282 -12.38 -6.58 -3.89
N SER A 283 -11.64 -7.66 -4.14
CA SER A 283 -10.31 -7.87 -3.56
C SER A 283 -9.31 -8.26 -4.63
N GLY A 284 -8.14 -7.64 -4.59
CA GLY A 284 -7.06 -7.86 -5.54
C GLY A 284 -5.75 -8.11 -4.83
N SER A 285 -5.03 -9.16 -5.24
CA SER A 285 -3.71 -9.48 -4.68
C SER A 285 -2.70 -9.74 -5.79
N LEU A 286 -1.55 -9.09 -5.72
CA LEU A 286 -0.44 -9.31 -6.64
C LEU A 286 0.84 -9.63 -5.86
N VAL A 287 1.49 -10.73 -6.23
CA VAL A 287 2.75 -11.18 -5.63
C VAL A 287 3.83 -11.24 -6.70
N VAL A 288 4.95 -10.56 -6.48
CA VAL A 288 6.16 -10.66 -7.30
C VAL A 288 7.28 -11.21 -6.43
N GLU A 289 7.65 -12.48 -6.65
CA GLU A 289 8.59 -13.15 -5.77
C GLU A 289 9.68 -13.97 -6.48
N GLY A 290 10.87 -13.93 -5.89
CA GLY A 290 12.01 -14.69 -6.38
C GLY A 290 12.88 -13.90 -7.34
N ALA A 291 14.17 -14.26 -7.37
CA ALA A 291 15.17 -13.56 -8.15
C ALA A 291 14.83 -13.56 -9.65
N GLY A 292 14.78 -12.36 -10.23
CA GLY A 292 14.48 -12.14 -11.65
C GLY A 292 12.99 -12.15 -11.98
N ALA A 293 12.09 -12.38 -11.02
CA ALA A 293 10.67 -12.12 -11.22
C ALA A 293 10.44 -10.61 -11.33
N THR A 294 9.75 -10.18 -12.38
CA THR A 294 9.57 -8.74 -12.68
C THR A 294 8.14 -8.39 -13.04
N TRP A 295 7.66 -7.27 -12.51
CA TRP A 295 6.47 -6.60 -13.02
C TRP A 295 6.81 -5.16 -13.43
N THR A 296 6.48 -4.81 -14.67
CA THR A 296 6.59 -3.44 -15.17
C THR A 296 5.21 -2.94 -15.60
N ASP A 297 4.76 -1.84 -14.99
CA ASP A 297 3.58 -1.10 -15.44
C ASP A 297 4.00 0.20 -16.13
N THR A 298 3.66 0.32 -17.41
CA THR A 298 3.96 1.49 -18.25
C THR A 298 2.88 2.58 -18.18
N GLY A 299 1.74 2.28 -17.55
CA GLY A 299 0.61 3.17 -17.33
C GLY A 299 0.41 3.51 -15.85
N THR A 300 -0.73 4.11 -15.54
CA THR A 300 -1.08 4.48 -14.16
C THR A 300 -1.46 3.24 -13.36
N THR A 301 -0.90 3.09 -12.17
CA THR A 301 -1.23 1.99 -11.26
C THR A 301 -2.10 2.46 -10.11
N PHE A 302 -3.20 1.74 -9.85
CA PHE A 302 -4.11 1.94 -8.73
C PHE A 302 -4.14 0.67 -7.89
N LEU A 303 -3.70 0.77 -6.64
CA LEU A 303 -3.72 -0.32 -5.67
C LEU A 303 -4.71 -0.01 -4.57
N GLY A 304 -5.81 -0.76 -4.51
CA GLY A 304 -6.99 -0.36 -3.74
C GLY A 304 -7.68 0.82 -4.41
N ASN A 305 -8.24 0.62 -5.61
CA ASN A 305 -8.95 1.68 -6.32
C ASN A 305 -10.23 2.04 -5.54
N PHE A 306 -11.24 1.16 -5.59
CA PHE A 306 -12.47 1.24 -4.79
C PHE A 306 -12.60 0.11 -3.74
N GLY A 307 -11.82 -0.97 -3.89
CA GLY A 307 -11.80 -2.12 -2.97
C GLY A 307 -10.50 -2.25 -2.17
N ASP A 308 -10.18 -3.49 -1.77
CA ASP A 308 -8.99 -3.82 -0.99
C ASP A 308 -7.90 -4.44 -1.90
N GLY A 309 -6.83 -3.70 -2.15
CA GLY A 309 -5.77 -4.09 -3.08
C GLY A 309 -4.40 -4.24 -2.40
N ASP A 310 -3.76 -5.39 -2.62
CA ASP A 310 -2.48 -5.74 -2.00
C ASP A 310 -1.39 -6.06 -3.04
N LEU A 311 -0.18 -5.57 -2.80
CA LEU A 311 1.04 -5.90 -3.53
C LEU A 311 2.13 -6.39 -2.58
N GLU A 312 2.66 -7.57 -2.86
CA GLU A 312 3.79 -8.13 -2.11
C GLU A 312 4.99 -8.38 -3.03
N ILE A 313 6.13 -7.81 -2.68
CA ILE A 313 7.40 -7.95 -3.40
C ILE A 313 8.38 -8.65 -2.47
N ARG A 314 8.76 -9.88 -2.81
CA ARG A 314 9.57 -10.74 -1.92
C ARG A 314 10.73 -11.41 -2.61
N SER A 315 11.70 -11.87 -1.80
CA SER A 315 12.73 -12.81 -2.22
C SER A 315 13.52 -12.40 -3.48
N GLY A 316 13.73 -11.09 -3.70
CA GLY A 316 14.46 -10.58 -4.87
C GLY A 316 13.60 -10.25 -6.09
N GLY A 317 12.27 -10.18 -5.94
CA GLY A 317 11.36 -9.69 -6.97
C GLY A 317 11.51 -8.19 -7.22
N SER A 318 11.23 -7.73 -8.44
CA SER A 318 11.36 -6.31 -8.81
C SER A 318 10.10 -5.77 -9.47
N VAL A 319 9.62 -4.63 -9.01
CA VAL A 319 8.49 -3.91 -9.59
C VAL A 319 8.90 -2.52 -10.04
N THR A 320 8.45 -2.12 -11.23
CA THR A 320 8.63 -0.76 -11.76
C THR A 320 7.28 -0.20 -12.18
N TRP A 321 6.95 0.99 -11.68
CA TRP A 321 5.84 1.80 -12.15
C TRP A 321 6.37 3.05 -12.85
N GLU A 322 6.13 3.14 -14.15
CA GLU A 322 6.72 4.20 -14.99
C GLU A 322 5.87 5.49 -15.01
N SER A 323 4.63 5.42 -14.53
CA SER A 323 3.69 6.55 -14.48
C SER A 323 3.20 6.82 -13.05
N VAL A 324 2.32 7.82 -12.92
CA VAL A 324 1.68 8.18 -11.66
C VAL A 324 1.05 6.94 -11.04
N SER A 325 1.24 6.75 -9.73
CA SER A 325 0.76 5.56 -9.03
C SER A 325 0.11 5.91 -7.70
N ARG A 326 -0.94 5.18 -7.32
CA ARG A 326 -1.79 5.49 -6.17
C ARG A 326 -2.05 4.24 -5.34
N ILE A 327 -1.89 4.36 -4.03
CA ILE A 327 -2.15 3.31 -3.04
C ILE A 327 -3.26 3.83 -2.11
N GLY A 328 -4.42 3.16 -2.10
CA GLY A 328 -5.63 3.65 -1.45
C GLY A 328 -6.18 4.87 -2.17
N ASP A 329 -6.76 4.66 -3.36
CA ASP A 329 -7.10 5.75 -4.28
C ASP A 329 -8.36 6.52 -3.85
N GLU A 330 -9.49 5.82 -3.70
CA GLU A 330 -10.82 6.40 -3.46
C GLU A 330 -11.27 6.30 -2.00
N LEU A 331 -12.32 7.04 -1.67
CA LEU A 331 -12.87 7.05 -0.31
C LEU A 331 -13.37 5.65 0.11
N GLY A 332 -12.80 5.12 1.19
CA GLY A 332 -13.19 3.83 1.76
C GLY A 332 -12.43 2.63 1.19
N SER A 333 -11.56 2.84 0.19
CA SER A 333 -10.67 1.79 -0.31
C SER A 333 -9.42 1.65 0.56
N THR A 334 -8.79 0.48 0.49
CA THR A 334 -7.50 0.23 1.13
C THR A 334 -6.49 -0.30 0.12
N GLY A 335 -5.30 0.29 0.12
CA GLY A 335 -4.16 -0.19 -0.67
C GLY A 335 -2.98 -0.52 0.23
N SER A 336 -2.32 -1.65 -0.01
CA SER A 336 -1.12 -2.03 0.74
C SER A 336 0.02 -2.52 -0.15
N VAL A 337 1.23 -2.03 0.10
CA VAL A 337 2.46 -2.51 -0.52
C VAL A 337 3.41 -3.02 0.55
N LEU A 338 3.92 -4.24 0.36
CA LEU A 338 5.02 -4.80 1.15
C LEU A 338 6.23 -5.09 0.26
N ILE A 339 7.38 -4.53 0.63
CA ILE A 339 8.69 -4.80 0.02
C ILE A 339 9.54 -5.50 1.07
N ASP A 340 9.67 -6.82 0.94
CA ASP A 340 10.29 -7.66 1.97
C ASP A 340 11.48 -8.45 1.44
N GLY A 341 12.61 -8.34 2.13
CA GLY A 341 13.82 -9.11 1.86
C GLY A 341 14.82 -8.39 0.95
N ALA A 342 16.10 -8.75 1.12
CA ALA A 342 17.19 -8.18 0.35
C ALA A 342 17.03 -8.44 -1.16
N GLY A 343 17.19 -7.37 -1.96
CA GLY A 343 17.06 -7.41 -3.42
C GLY A 343 15.61 -7.28 -3.91
N SER A 344 14.62 -7.30 -3.02
CA SER A 344 13.24 -6.96 -3.36
C SER A 344 13.13 -5.44 -3.54
N SER A 345 12.56 -4.98 -4.65
CA SER A 345 12.54 -3.55 -4.97
C SER A 345 11.25 -3.06 -5.62
N LEU A 346 10.82 -1.85 -5.23
CA LEU A 346 9.84 -1.05 -5.96
C LEU A 346 10.50 0.24 -6.46
N THR A 347 10.40 0.51 -7.76
CA THR A 347 10.80 1.77 -8.38
C THR A 347 9.58 2.48 -8.95
N VAL A 348 9.42 3.77 -8.63
CA VAL A 348 8.36 4.63 -9.18
C VAL A 348 8.99 5.84 -9.85
N ASP A 349 8.90 5.91 -11.17
CA ASP A 349 9.59 6.93 -11.98
C ASP A 349 8.83 8.28 -12.01
N ALA A 350 7.55 8.26 -11.64
CA ALA A 350 6.70 9.44 -11.54
C ALA A 350 6.27 9.71 -10.07
N GLU A 351 5.16 10.45 -9.89
CA GLU A 351 4.63 10.77 -8.58
C GLU A 351 3.88 9.58 -7.96
N LEU A 352 4.20 9.27 -6.70
CA LEU A 352 3.53 8.25 -5.90
C LEU A 352 2.63 8.90 -4.85
N PHE A 353 1.40 8.41 -4.74
CA PHE A 353 0.44 8.80 -3.71
C PHE A 353 0.20 7.62 -2.76
N VAL A 354 0.52 7.79 -1.48
CA VAL A 354 0.24 6.79 -0.42
C VAL A 354 -0.89 7.32 0.46
N GLY A 355 -2.08 6.76 0.28
CA GLY A 355 -3.32 7.32 0.81
C GLY A 355 -3.71 8.55 -0.01
N ASN A 356 -4.33 8.36 -1.18
CA ASN A 356 -4.79 9.47 -2.00
C ASN A 356 -6.07 10.08 -1.38
N ASN A 357 -7.25 9.51 -1.63
CA ASN A 357 -8.49 9.77 -0.87
C ASN A 357 -8.80 8.66 0.15
N GLY A 358 -8.25 7.45 -0.05
CA GLY A 358 -8.46 6.28 0.79
C GLY A 358 -7.42 6.10 1.89
N VAL A 359 -7.20 4.83 2.26
CA VAL A 359 -6.13 4.43 3.18
C VAL A 359 -5.03 3.72 2.40
N GLY A 360 -3.83 4.29 2.40
CA GLY A 360 -2.66 3.69 1.76
C GLY A 360 -1.57 3.32 2.74
N THR A 361 -1.01 2.14 2.59
CA THR A 361 0.13 1.67 3.38
C THR A 361 1.26 1.17 2.49
N LEU A 362 2.50 1.50 2.83
CA LEU A 362 3.70 0.99 2.15
C LEU A 362 4.75 0.64 3.20
N THR A 363 5.20 -0.61 3.22
CA THR A 363 6.25 -1.08 4.13
C THR A 363 7.46 -1.58 3.34
N ALA A 364 8.65 -1.06 3.64
CA ALA A 364 9.92 -1.63 3.23
C ALA A 364 10.61 -2.25 4.45
N THR A 365 10.91 -3.55 4.39
CA THR A 365 11.51 -4.27 5.53
C THR A 365 12.50 -5.35 5.10
N ASN A 366 13.29 -5.86 6.05
CA ASN A 366 14.29 -6.92 5.86
C ASN A 366 15.25 -6.71 4.67
N GLY A 367 15.55 -5.45 4.33
CA GLY A 367 16.40 -5.10 3.19
C GLY A 367 15.68 -4.80 1.88
N GLY A 368 14.36 -4.67 1.88
CA GLY A 368 13.59 -4.15 0.76
C GLY A 368 13.94 -2.70 0.45
N THR A 369 13.92 -2.34 -0.84
CA THR A 369 14.31 -1.01 -1.31
C THR A 369 13.17 -0.32 -2.06
N LEU A 370 12.88 0.93 -1.68
CA LEU A 370 11.96 1.82 -2.39
C LEU A 370 12.74 2.93 -3.09
N THR A 371 12.49 3.14 -4.38
CA THR A 371 13.04 4.29 -5.13
C THR A 371 11.90 5.08 -5.75
N THR A 372 11.85 6.39 -5.51
CA THR A 372 10.78 7.27 -5.99
C THR A 372 11.31 8.56 -6.60
N SER A 373 10.50 9.16 -7.47
CA SER A 373 10.77 10.50 -7.97
C SER A 373 10.25 11.58 -7.01
N ARG A 374 8.96 11.50 -6.66
CA ARG A 374 8.27 12.37 -5.70
C ARG A 374 7.18 11.56 -5.00
N VAL A 375 6.95 11.81 -3.71
CA VAL A 375 5.92 11.09 -2.94
C VAL A 375 5.06 12.04 -2.12
N LYS A 376 3.75 11.76 -2.12
CA LYS A 376 2.78 12.39 -1.21
C LYS A 376 2.10 11.35 -0.34
N ILE A 377 2.28 11.48 0.97
CA ILE A 377 1.63 10.63 1.96
C ILE A 377 0.42 11.40 2.52
N ALA A 378 -0.77 10.82 2.37
CA ALA A 378 -2.07 11.43 2.66
C ALA A 378 -2.35 12.68 1.82
N ASP A 379 -2.63 12.46 0.53
CA ASP A 379 -2.76 13.53 -0.47
C ASP A 379 -4.02 14.37 -0.29
N GLU A 380 -5.18 13.77 -0.01
CA GLU A 380 -6.45 14.49 0.10
C GLU A 380 -6.94 14.65 1.54
N ARG A 381 -7.90 15.55 1.74
CA ARG A 381 -8.49 15.77 3.06
C ARG A 381 -9.26 14.55 3.54
N GLY A 382 -8.90 14.05 4.72
CA GLY A 382 -9.53 12.88 5.34
C GLY A 382 -8.92 11.55 4.91
N SER A 383 -7.96 11.55 3.98
CA SER A 383 -7.19 10.35 3.65
C SER A 383 -6.15 10.05 4.72
N THR A 384 -5.69 8.80 4.76
CA THR A 384 -4.63 8.35 5.66
C THR A 384 -3.55 7.63 4.86
N GLY A 385 -2.32 8.09 4.98
CA GLY A 385 -1.16 7.47 4.37
C GLY A 385 -0.16 7.05 5.43
N THR A 386 0.36 5.84 5.36
CA THR A 386 1.42 5.35 6.24
C THR A 386 2.54 4.71 5.43
N VAL A 387 3.77 5.14 5.69
CA VAL A 387 4.97 4.52 5.13
C VAL A 387 5.89 4.07 6.26
N ASP A 388 6.34 2.81 6.21
CA ASP A 388 7.24 2.23 7.19
C ASP A 388 8.54 1.76 6.53
N VAL A 389 9.69 2.18 7.06
CA VAL A 389 11.02 1.72 6.62
C VAL A 389 11.74 1.11 7.81
N ILE A 390 11.87 -0.22 7.80
CA ILE A 390 12.21 -1.00 8.99
C ILE A 390 13.42 -1.91 8.73
N GLY A 391 14.49 -1.71 9.50
CA GLY A 391 15.65 -2.60 9.53
C GLY A 391 16.90 -2.04 8.85
N PRO A 392 18.09 -2.56 9.17
CA PRO A 392 19.40 -1.93 8.93
C PRO A 392 19.83 -1.79 7.46
N THR A 393 19.07 -2.37 6.54
CA THR A 393 19.32 -2.33 5.10
C THR A 393 18.05 -2.00 4.31
N ALA A 394 16.91 -1.79 4.99
CA ALA A 394 15.73 -1.27 4.33
C ALA A 394 15.98 0.20 4.02
N SER A 395 15.76 0.59 2.77
CA SER A 395 16.10 1.94 2.32
C SER A 395 15.03 2.51 1.40
N TRP A 396 14.76 3.79 1.56
CA TRP A 396 13.97 4.58 0.61
C TRP A 396 14.80 5.76 0.11
N THR A 397 14.95 5.88 -1.21
CA THR A 397 15.54 7.06 -1.85
C THR A 397 14.54 7.78 -2.72
N ASP A 398 14.39 9.10 -2.51
CA ASP A 398 13.57 9.99 -3.32
C ASP A 398 14.45 11.04 -4.03
N SER A 399 14.11 11.39 -5.28
CA SER A 399 14.93 12.32 -6.07
C SER A 399 14.43 13.76 -6.12
N VAL A 400 13.21 14.05 -5.65
CA VAL A 400 12.59 15.39 -5.74
C VAL A 400 12.11 15.86 -4.38
N GLU A 401 11.04 15.28 -3.85
CA GLU A 401 10.44 15.71 -2.59
C GLU A 401 9.54 14.64 -1.96
N ILE A 402 9.68 14.49 -0.63
CA ILE A 402 8.81 13.67 0.19
C ILE A 402 7.87 14.58 1.00
N PHE A 403 6.56 14.45 0.77
CA PHE A 403 5.53 15.10 1.58
C PHE A 403 4.91 14.10 2.56
N VAL A 404 4.97 14.40 3.85
CA VAL A 404 4.33 13.62 4.92
C VAL A 404 3.16 14.42 5.47
N GLY A 405 1.94 14.02 5.14
CA GLY A 405 0.72 14.78 5.44
C GLY A 405 0.61 15.97 4.49
N ASN A 406 0.20 15.71 3.25
CA ASN A 406 0.00 16.76 2.24
C ASN A 406 -1.24 17.59 2.58
N PHE A 407 -2.44 17.01 2.46
CA PHE A 407 -3.69 17.58 2.99
C PHE A 407 -4.34 16.70 4.08
N GLY A 408 -3.98 15.42 4.15
CA GLY A 408 -4.56 14.42 5.07
C GLY A 408 -3.69 14.10 6.29
N LEU A 409 -3.90 12.91 6.85
CA LEU A 409 -3.11 12.36 7.96
C LEU A 409 -1.98 11.47 7.42
N GLY A 410 -0.78 12.01 7.32
CA GLY A 410 0.39 11.29 6.82
C GLY A 410 1.33 10.87 7.94
N THR A 411 1.74 9.61 7.92
CA THR A 411 2.71 9.04 8.86
C THR A 411 3.87 8.40 8.12
N LEU A 412 5.10 8.68 8.56
CA LEU A 412 6.31 7.97 8.14
C LEU A 412 7.06 7.48 9.38
N ASN A 413 7.22 6.16 9.51
CA ASN A 413 8.04 5.57 10.55
C ASN A 413 9.32 5.00 9.97
N ILE A 414 10.45 5.33 10.60
CA ILE A 414 11.78 4.83 10.25
C ILE A 414 12.36 4.20 11.50
N SER A 415 12.66 2.91 11.44
CA SER A 415 13.06 2.18 12.64
C SER A 415 14.10 1.10 12.41
N ALA A 416 14.74 0.67 13.50
CA ALA A 416 15.67 -0.46 13.53
C ALA A 416 16.82 -0.38 12.51
N GLY A 417 17.31 0.82 12.20
CA GLY A 417 18.38 1.07 11.24
C GLY A 417 17.91 1.35 9.81
N GLY A 418 16.60 1.53 9.57
CA GLY A 418 16.07 1.91 8.27
C GLY A 418 16.53 3.31 7.85
N THR A 419 16.68 3.54 6.56
CA THR A 419 17.15 4.83 6.04
C THR A 419 16.19 5.40 5.01
N VAL A 420 15.93 6.69 5.10
CA VAL A 420 15.18 7.46 4.10
C VAL A 420 16.04 8.63 3.68
N ALA A 421 16.28 8.75 2.38
CA ALA A 421 17.11 9.80 1.81
C ALA A 421 16.39 10.54 0.68
N GLY A 422 16.56 11.86 0.60
CA GLY A 422 15.88 12.68 -0.40
C GLY A 422 16.62 13.96 -0.80
N LEU A 423 16.01 14.71 -1.72
CA LEU A 423 16.44 16.06 -2.05
C LEU A 423 15.80 17.08 -1.09
N LEU A 424 14.47 17.03 -0.98
CA LEU A 424 13.63 17.89 -0.12
C LEU A 424 12.67 17.03 0.70
N GLY A 425 12.34 17.47 1.91
CA GLY A 425 11.34 16.84 2.76
C GLY A 425 10.43 17.88 3.41
N THR A 426 9.13 17.62 3.39
CA THR A 426 8.10 18.50 3.97
C THR A 426 7.13 17.69 4.81
N ILE A 427 6.91 18.10 6.06
CA ILE A 427 6.00 17.44 7.01
C ILE A 427 4.86 18.40 7.35
N GLY A 428 3.62 18.07 7.00
CA GLY A 428 2.48 18.98 7.18
C GLY A 428 2.53 20.15 6.20
N ASP A 429 2.19 19.88 4.94
CA ASP A 429 2.31 20.83 3.83
C ASP A 429 1.19 21.88 3.84
N ASP A 430 -0.08 21.45 3.72
CA ASP A 430 -1.22 22.34 3.51
C ASP A 430 -2.05 22.62 4.78
N PRO A 431 -2.87 23.69 4.80
CA PRO A 431 -3.75 24.01 5.93
C PRO A 431 -4.71 22.88 6.30
N GLY A 432 -4.58 22.37 7.54
CA GLY A 432 -5.38 21.28 8.09
C GLY A 432 -4.74 19.89 7.94
N ALA A 433 -3.64 19.79 7.20
CA ALA A 433 -2.85 18.57 7.12
C ALA A 433 -2.17 18.26 8.46
N ASN A 434 -1.95 16.97 8.73
CA ASN A 434 -1.20 16.50 9.88
C ASN A 434 -0.15 15.49 9.42
N GLY A 435 1.10 15.94 9.36
CA GLY A 435 2.26 15.11 9.07
C GLY A 435 2.98 14.66 10.34
N THR A 436 3.31 13.38 10.44
CA THR A 436 4.13 12.84 11.53
C THR A 436 5.25 11.97 10.98
N VAL A 437 6.48 12.29 11.35
CA VAL A 437 7.66 11.46 11.08
C VAL A 437 8.24 11.00 12.41
N VAL A 438 8.40 9.69 12.59
CA VAL A 438 9.07 9.10 13.75
C VAL A 438 10.30 8.34 13.28
N VAL A 439 11.47 8.77 13.74
CA VAL A 439 12.75 8.10 13.48
C VAL A 439 13.25 7.53 14.79
N SER A 440 13.40 6.20 14.86
CA SER A 440 13.71 5.50 16.11
C SER A 440 14.77 4.41 15.95
N GLY A 441 15.62 4.25 16.96
CA GLY A 441 16.65 3.23 17.00
C GLY A 441 17.96 3.65 16.34
N ALA A 442 19.05 3.07 16.85
CA ALA A 442 20.39 3.40 16.38
C ALA A 442 20.58 3.07 14.89
N GLY A 443 21.13 4.03 14.14
CA GLY A 443 21.37 3.90 12.70
C GLY A 443 20.19 4.25 11.81
N SER A 444 19.00 4.51 12.38
CA SER A 444 17.85 5.00 11.61
C SER A 444 18.06 6.47 11.23
N SER A 445 17.80 6.82 9.97
CA SER A 445 18.05 8.18 9.47
C SER A 445 17.01 8.72 8.50
N PHE A 446 16.82 10.04 8.54
CA PHE A 446 15.95 10.82 7.65
C PHE A 446 16.73 11.99 7.04
N ASP A 447 17.33 11.75 5.87
CA ASP A 447 18.44 12.56 5.35
C ASP A 447 18.09 13.27 4.04
N PHE A 448 18.28 14.59 4.00
CA PHE A 448 18.04 15.41 2.83
C PHE A 448 19.27 16.17 2.40
N THR A 449 19.48 16.30 1.10
CA THR A 449 20.65 17.02 0.57
C THR A 449 20.46 18.53 0.50
N GLN A 450 19.22 19.03 0.62
CA GLN A 450 18.92 20.47 0.63
C GLN A 450 18.13 20.91 1.87
N GLN A 451 16.82 20.66 1.91
CA GLN A 451 15.94 21.24 2.90
C GLN A 451 15.03 20.19 3.54
N LEU A 452 14.81 20.34 4.84
CA LEU A 452 13.76 19.67 5.58
C LEU A 452 12.87 20.72 6.26
N THR A 453 11.58 20.71 5.95
CA THR A 453 10.57 21.60 6.53
C THR A 453 9.63 20.79 7.42
N VAL A 454 9.54 21.17 8.69
CA VAL A 454 8.59 20.62 9.67
C VAL A 454 7.50 21.67 9.90
N ALA A 455 6.30 21.40 9.41
CA ALA A 455 5.16 22.30 9.25
C ALA A 455 5.43 23.48 8.31
N ASP A 456 4.96 23.40 7.06
CA ASP A 456 4.91 24.58 6.18
C ASP A 456 3.65 25.42 6.50
N LEU A 457 2.47 24.95 6.05
CA LEU A 457 1.16 25.54 6.38
C LEU A 457 0.30 24.63 7.27
N GLY A 458 0.55 23.32 7.25
CA GLY A 458 -0.10 22.31 8.08
C GLY A 458 0.58 22.11 9.44
N ALA A 459 0.07 21.16 10.22
CA ALA A 459 0.77 20.70 11.43
C ALA A 459 1.77 19.60 11.07
N GLY A 460 2.99 19.71 11.60
CA GLY A 460 4.08 18.78 11.29
C GLY A 460 4.83 18.39 12.56
N THR A 461 5.06 17.09 12.75
CA THR A 461 5.85 16.57 13.87
C THR A 461 7.01 15.73 13.36
N LEU A 462 8.22 16.02 13.83
CA LEU A 462 9.41 15.18 13.67
C LEU A 462 9.88 14.70 15.04
N GLN A 463 9.84 13.40 15.28
CA GLN A 463 10.32 12.80 16.53
C GLN A 463 11.56 11.96 16.27
N LEU A 464 12.64 12.24 17.00
CA LEU A 464 13.90 11.50 16.90
C LEU A 464 14.19 10.78 18.23
N ILE A 465 14.34 9.46 18.18
CA ILE A 465 14.43 8.60 19.36
C ILE A 465 15.66 7.69 19.23
N ASP A 466 16.33 7.41 20.35
CA ASP A 466 17.41 6.41 20.46
C ASP A 466 18.59 6.66 19.52
N SER A 467 19.10 7.90 19.54
CA SER A 467 20.22 8.36 18.69
C SER A 467 19.93 8.37 17.19
N ALA A 468 18.64 8.32 16.79
CA ALA A 468 18.23 8.57 15.42
C ALA A 468 18.65 9.96 14.93
N THR A 469 18.87 10.08 13.62
CA THR A 469 19.32 11.34 12.99
C THR A 469 18.34 11.82 11.93
N ALA A 470 18.20 13.15 11.81
CA ALA A 470 17.67 13.77 10.62
C ALA A 470 18.64 14.84 10.13
N SER A 471 18.91 14.87 8.83
CA SER A 471 19.92 15.79 8.25
C SER A 471 19.37 16.60 7.08
N ALA A 472 19.80 17.85 6.98
CA ALA A 472 19.59 18.72 5.81
C ALA A 472 20.61 19.87 5.81
N LEU A 473 20.78 20.60 4.69
CA LEU A 473 21.54 21.86 4.76
C LEU A 473 20.78 22.89 5.62
N PHE A 474 19.47 22.97 5.41
CA PHE A 474 18.56 23.82 6.17
C PHE A 474 17.41 22.99 6.74
N ILE A 475 17.22 23.10 8.04
CA ILE A 475 16.08 22.52 8.75
C ILE A 475 15.22 23.68 9.25
N THR A 476 13.98 23.76 8.77
CA THR A 476 13.02 24.78 9.19
C THR A 476 11.92 24.12 9.99
N ILE A 477 11.67 24.60 11.20
CA ILE A 477 10.52 24.22 12.00
C ILE A 477 9.55 25.39 11.97
N GLY A 478 8.49 25.29 11.18
CA GLY A 478 7.47 26.32 11.04
C GLY A 478 6.61 26.48 12.28
N THR A 479 5.68 27.42 12.27
CA THR A 479 4.94 27.87 13.47
C THR A 479 4.02 26.81 14.09
N GLN A 480 3.60 25.82 13.31
CA GLN A 480 2.84 24.65 13.77
C GLN A 480 3.70 23.38 13.85
N GLY A 481 5.02 23.55 13.71
CA GLY A 481 6.00 22.49 13.68
C GLY A 481 6.43 22.09 15.09
N VAL A 482 6.64 20.80 15.29
CA VAL A 482 7.22 20.24 16.51
C VAL A 482 8.40 19.35 16.13
N ALA A 483 9.59 19.64 16.66
CA ALA A 483 10.69 18.68 16.67
C ALA A 483 10.94 18.20 18.10
N ALA A 484 10.93 16.88 18.31
CA ALA A 484 10.92 16.29 19.64
C ALA A 484 11.87 15.10 19.81
N GLY A 485 12.16 14.75 21.06
CA GLY A 485 12.93 13.55 21.46
C GLY A 485 14.40 13.84 21.82
N HIS A 486 15.25 12.80 21.72
CA HIS A 486 16.67 12.80 22.10
C HIS A 486 17.63 12.39 20.97
N GLY A 487 17.22 12.57 19.72
CA GLY A 487 18.07 12.34 18.56
C GLY A 487 18.96 13.54 18.18
N THR A 488 19.47 13.51 16.94
CA THR A 488 20.31 14.59 16.40
C THR A 488 19.71 15.17 15.12
N LEU A 489 19.51 16.48 15.10
CA LEU A 489 19.30 17.28 13.90
C LEU A 489 20.66 17.73 13.35
N GLN A 490 20.99 17.40 12.11
CA GLN A 490 22.25 17.78 11.48
C GLN A 490 22.00 18.82 10.38
N GLY A 491 22.47 20.05 10.58
CA GLY A 491 22.20 21.15 9.65
C GLY A 491 22.02 22.51 10.32
N SER A 492 21.73 23.53 9.52
CA SER A 492 21.34 24.84 10.04
C SER A 492 19.86 24.83 10.42
N VAL A 493 19.55 24.88 11.72
CA VAL A 493 18.18 24.81 12.23
C VAL A 493 17.63 26.20 12.51
N THR A 494 16.50 26.53 11.89
CA THR A 494 15.68 27.71 12.21
C THR A 494 14.35 27.26 12.78
N SER A 495 14.01 27.67 14.00
CA SER A 495 12.77 27.28 14.66
C SER A 495 11.85 28.47 14.92
N GLY A 496 10.71 28.46 14.24
CA GLY A 496 9.53 29.27 14.55
C GLY A 496 8.41 28.48 15.23
N GLY A 497 8.58 27.16 15.39
CA GLY A 497 7.67 26.26 16.12
C GLY A 497 8.24 25.82 17.45
N ILE A 498 7.94 24.57 17.84
CA ILE A 498 8.29 24.01 19.15
C ILE A 498 9.47 23.05 19.00
N LEU A 499 10.52 23.29 19.80
CA LEU A 499 11.47 22.25 20.18
C LEU A 499 11.04 21.64 21.51
N ARG A 500 10.82 20.32 21.53
CA ARG A 500 10.40 19.56 22.71
C ARG A 500 11.39 18.42 22.99
N PRO A 501 12.59 18.72 23.50
CA PRO A 501 13.52 17.69 23.96
C PRO A 501 12.85 16.77 24.99
N ASP A 502 13.22 15.49 24.96
CA ASP A 502 12.92 14.48 25.99
C ASP A 502 14.26 13.87 26.39
N GLY A 503 14.91 14.41 27.42
CA GLY A 503 16.35 14.28 27.61
C GLY A 503 17.13 15.31 26.78
N VAL A 504 18.06 14.90 25.91
CA VAL A 504 18.90 15.85 25.15
C VAL A 504 18.64 15.75 23.66
N LEU A 505 18.03 16.79 23.09
CA LEU A 505 17.92 16.95 21.64
C LEU A 505 19.19 17.64 21.12
N SER A 506 19.95 16.95 20.27
CA SER A 506 21.19 17.50 19.72
C SER A 506 20.97 18.21 18.38
N ILE A 507 21.66 19.32 18.17
CA ILE A 507 21.74 20.05 16.91
C ILE A 507 23.21 20.12 16.51
N ASP A 508 23.61 19.33 15.52
CA ASP A 508 24.94 19.44 14.92
C ASP A 508 24.92 20.48 13.79
N GLY A 509 25.24 21.71 14.15
CA GLY A 509 25.15 22.87 13.28
C GLY A 509 24.85 24.14 14.05
N VAL A 510 24.24 25.12 13.38
CA VAL A 510 23.81 26.38 14.00
C VAL A 510 22.32 26.35 14.31
N PHE A 511 21.92 27.04 15.38
CA PHE A 511 20.53 27.13 15.81
C PHE A 511 20.07 28.58 15.89
N ALA A 512 18.90 28.87 15.34
CA ALA A 512 18.23 30.16 15.48
C ALA A 512 16.76 29.96 15.87
N GLN A 513 16.39 30.37 17.08
CA GLN A 513 14.99 30.52 17.45
C GLN A 513 14.49 31.91 17.00
N VAL A 514 13.37 31.94 16.28
CA VAL A 514 12.74 33.20 15.85
C VAL A 514 11.61 33.60 16.81
N ALA A 515 11.00 34.77 16.60
CA ALA A 515 10.01 35.33 17.54
C ALA A 515 8.78 34.44 17.82
N GLY A 516 8.39 33.59 16.86
CA GLY A 516 7.30 32.63 17.05
C GLY A 516 7.72 31.31 17.71
N GLY A 517 9.03 31.04 17.78
CA GLY A 517 9.55 29.78 18.27
C GLY A 517 9.50 29.63 19.77
N ARG A 518 9.47 28.38 20.22
CA ARG A 518 9.40 27.97 21.62
C ARG A 518 10.32 26.78 21.88
N ILE A 519 11.03 26.80 23.00
CA ILE A 519 11.61 25.60 23.61
C ILE A 519 10.74 25.22 24.80
N GLU A 520 10.31 23.96 24.85
CA GLU A 520 9.60 23.36 25.98
C GLU A 520 10.54 22.38 26.68
N VAL A 521 10.81 22.60 27.96
CA VAL A 521 11.65 21.70 28.77
C VAL A 521 10.93 21.25 30.03
N THR A 522 11.14 19.99 30.38
CA THR A 522 10.65 19.39 31.60
C THR A 522 11.81 19.09 32.54
N LEU A 523 11.63 19.40 33.81
CA LEU A 523 12.65 19.23 34.84
C LEU A 523 12.23 18.16 35.85
N ALA A 524 13.10 17.18 36.05
CA ALA A 524 12.99 16.16 37.08
C ALA A 524 14.07 16.35 38.16
N SER A 525 13.91 15.68 39.31
CA SER A 525 14.96 15.68 40.34
C SER A 525 16.26 15.02 39.87
N THR A 526 16.19 14.14 38.86
CA THR A 526 17.32 13.37 38.31
C THR A 526 18.02 14.01 37.10
N GLY A 527 17.46 15.08 36.55
CA GLY A 527 17.91 15.70 35.30
C GLY A 527 16.78 16.46 34.64
N GLY A 528 17.05 17.12 33.52
CA GLY A 528 16.02 17.86 32.78
C GLY A 528 16.30 17.85 31.29
N ASP A 529 15.30 18.28 30.55
CA ASP A 529 15.38 18.35 29.10
C ASP A 529 16.31 19.49 28.66
N ALA A 530 17.07 19.26 27.58
CA ALA A 530 18.04 20.21 27.07
C ALA A 530 18.17 20.15 25.54
N VAL A 531 18.61 21.26 24.95
CA VAL A 531 19.05 21.36 23.56
C VAL A 531 20.56 21.53 23.50
N ALA A 532 21.26 20.60 22.85
CA ALA A 532 22.71 20.66 22.71
C ALA A 532 23.12 21.07 21.29
N VAL A 533 23.61 22.30 21.11
CA VAL A 533 24.03 22.85 19.81
C VAL A 533 25.56 22.80 19.69
N THR A 534 26.10 22.27 18.59
CA THR A 534 27.56 22.24 18.38
C THR A 534 28.11 23.59 17.90
N GLY A 535 27.31 24.35 17.14
CA GLY A 535 27.63 25.69 16.64
C GLY A 535 27.04 26.82 17.49
N ALA A 536 26.79 27.97 16.86
CA ALA A 536 26.20 29.14 17.51
C ALA A 536 24.68 29.00 17.67
N ALA A 537 24.16 29.47 18.81
CA ALA A 537 22.72 29.57 19.09
C ALA A 537 22.28 31.04 19.20
N THR A 538 21.24 31.42 18.45
CA THR A 538 20.58 32.73 18.57
C THR A 538 19.19 32.55 19.16
N LEU A 539 18.90 33.26 20.26
CA LEU A 539 17.67 33.12 21.03
C LEU A 539 16.70 34.29 20.79
N ASN A 540 15.42 33.97 20.69
CA ASN A 540 14.26 34.87 20.61
C ASN A 540 13.04 34.08 21.09
N GLY A 541 11.81 34.59 20.94
CA GLY A 541 10.59 33.82 21.21
C GLY A 541 10.50 33.37 22.67
N ALA A 542 10.00 32.16 22.92
CA ALA A 542 9.65 31.70 24.26
C ALA A 542 10.52 30.54 24.78
N LEU A 543 10.68 30.49 26.09
CA LEU A 543 11.09 29.31 26.85
C LEU A 543 9.96 28.95 27.81
N ASP A 544 9.44 27.74 27.73
CA ASP A 544 8.48 27.20 28.69
C ASP A 544 9.15 26.08 29.50
N VAL A 545 9.07 26.20 30.82
CA VAL A 545 9.67 25.28 31.79
C VAL A 545 8.54 24.68 32.62
N ALA A 546 8.54 23.36 32.76
CA ALA A 546 7.63 22.64 33.64
C ALA A 546 8.42 21.67 34.55
N PHE A 547 7.84 21.34 35.70
CA PHE A 547 8.30 20.21 36.50
C PHE A 547 7.60 18.94 36.05
N ASP A 548 8.37 17.86 35.95
CA ASP A 548 7.83 16.51 35.74
C ASP A 548 6.81 16.15 36.84
N ALA A 549 5.81 15.35 36.49
CA ALA A 549 4.78 14.97 37.43
C ALA A 549 5.38 14.19 38.62
N GLY A 550 5.33 14.80 39.81
CA GLY A 550 5.88 14.23 41.04
C GLY A 550 7.38 14.47 41.25
N SER A 551 8.02 15.32 40.44
CA SER A 551 9.36 15.81 40.69
C SER A 551 9.34 16.98 41.69
N GLU A 552 10.29 16.97 42.62
CA GLU A 552 10.59 18.13 43.47
C GLU A 552 12.09 18.45 43.34
N PRO A 553 12.50 19.18 42.28
CA PRO A 553 13.86 19.69 42.18
C PRO A 553 14.23 20.50 43.42
N THR A 554 15.44 20.29 43.93
CA THR A 554 15.86 20.92 45.19
C THR A 554 16.40 22.32 44.97
N CYS A 555 16.24 23.23 45.93
CA CYS A 555 16.89 24.54 45.94
C CYS A 555 18.39 24.43 45.60
N GLY A 556 18.87 25.28 44.71
CA GLY A 556 20.25 25.32 44.25
C GLY A 556 20.58 24.27 43.18
N GLN A 557 19.62 23.43 42.80
CA GLN A 557 19.80 22.52 41.67
C GLN A 557 19.85 23.32 40.39
N GLU A 558 20.88 23.06 39.58
CA GLU A 558 21.03 23.64 38.25
C GLU A 558 20.57 22.67 37.17
N PHE A 559 19.91 23.21 36.16
CA PHE A 559 19.55 22.51 34.94
C PHE A 559 20.12 23.23 33.74
N LEU A 560 20.56 22.45 32.77
CA LEU A 560 20.98 22.97 31.49
C LEU A 560 19.77 22.96 30.55
N VAL A 561 19.43 24.11 29.98
CA VAL A 561 18.39 24.20 28.94
C VAL A 561 19.02 24.16 27.57
N LEU A 562 20.16 24.82 27.40
CA LEU A 562 20.83 24.90 26.12
C LEU A 562 22.35 24.99 26.30
N THR A 563 23.12 24.24 25.52
CA THR A 563 24.56 24.47 25.28
C THR A 563 24.81 24.86 23.83
N ALA A 564 25.78 25.75 23.60
CA ALA A 564 26.23 26.15 22.28
C ALA A 564 27.70 26.57 22.30
N ALA A 565 28.37 26.62 21.14
CA ALA A 565 29.68 27.25 21.01
C ALA A 565 29.65 28.74 21.38
N SER A 566 28.52 29.40 21.09
CA SER A 566 28.20 30.74 21.57
C SER A 566 26.70 30.95 21.62
N VAL A 567 26.19 31.63 22.65
CA VAL A 567 24.79 32.04 22.79
C VAL A 567 24.67 33.55 22.54
N ALA A 568 23.75 33.95 21.68
CA ALA A 568 23.42 35.34 21.40
C ALA A 568 21.93 35.62 21.62
N GLY A 569 21.61 36.76 22.23
CA GLY A 569 20.24 37.13 22.58
C GLY A 569 19.73 36.46 23.86
N THR A 570 18.46 36.68 24.16
CA THR A 570 17.72 36.06 25.28
C THR A 570 16.35 35.63 24.78
N PHE A 571 15.66 34.76 25.52
CA PHE A 571 14.24 34.52 25.26
C PHE A 571 13.45 35.82 25.48
N ALA A 572 12.48 36.09 24.60
CA ALA A 572 11.59 37.24 24.71
C ALA A 572 10.58 37.05 25.85
N THR A 573 10.15 35.81 26.08
CA THR A 573 9.28 35.41 27.20
C THR A 573 9.79 34.13 27.84
N VAL A 574 9.78 34.07 29.16
CA VAL A 574 10.03 32.85 29.93
C VAL A 574 8.78 32.54 30.75
N THR A 575 8.21 31.36 30.55
CA THR A 575 7.16 30.80 31.40
C THR A 575 7.79 29.71 32.26
N ALA A 576 7.90 29.94 33.56
CA ALA A 576 8.49 28.97 34.48
C ALA A 576 7.78 29.00 35.84
N PRO A 577 7.90 27.95 36.66
CA PRO A 577 7.51 28.00 38.06
C PRO A 577 8.20 29.16 38.79
N GLU A 578 7.54 29.73 39.81
CA GLU A 578 8.00 30.96 40.51
C GLU A 578 9.40 30.83 41.13
N ASN A 579 9.80 29.60 41.44
CA ASN A 579 11.08 29.25 42.07
C ASN A 579 12.16 28.85 41.05
N VAL A 580 12.09 29.37 39.82
CA VAL A 580 13.05 29.08 38.76
C VAL A 580 13.62 30.38 38.19
N GLU A 581 14.94 30.53 38.29
CA GLU A 581 15.67 31.66 37.70
C GLU A 581 16.46 31.22 36.46
N VAL A 582 16.44 32.04 35.39
CA VAL A 582 17.17 31.77 34.14
C VAL A 582 18.44 32.61 34.05
N THR A 583 19.58 31.95 33.82
CA THR A 583 20.87 32.59 33.59
C THR A 583 21.36 32.36 32.17
N TYR A 584 21.84 33.43 31.53
CA TYR A 584 22.42 33.41 30.18
C TYR A 584 23.93 33.58 30.25
N GLU A 585 24.66 32.58 29.78
CA GLU A 585 26.12 32.55 29.71
C GLU A 585 26.59 32.59 28.25
N ALA A 586 27.88 32.85 28.04
CA ALA A 586 28.43 32.95 26.69
C ALA A 586 28.23 31.69 25.83
N GLY A 587 28.07 30.51 26.43
CA GLY A 587 27.87 29.22 25.73
C GLY A 587 26.76 28.35 26.30
N ALA A 588 25.93 28.87 27.21
CA ALA A 588 24.87 28.09 27.84
C ALA A 588 23.70 28.93 28.30
N VAL A 589 22.52 28.29 28.41
CA VAL A 589 21.39 28.79 29.19
C VAL A 589 21.14 27.80 30.32
N ARG A 590 21.10 28.32 31.56
CA ARG A 590 20.90 27.54 32.77
C ARG A 590 19.63 27.97 33.49
N LEU A 591 19.01 27.01 34.16
CA LEU A 591 17.98 27.25 35.16
C LEU A 591 18.56 26.93 36.52
N MET A 592 18.27 27.75 37.50
CA MET A 592 18.55 27.46 38.90
C MET A 592 17.24 27.41 39.65
N ILE A 593 17.03 26.34 40.40
CA ILE A 593 15.93 26.27 41.36
C ILE A 593 16.26 27.23 42.49
N THR A 594 15.55 28.34 42.55
CA THR A 594 15.58 29.22 43.71
C THR A 594 14.68 28.61 44.79
N GLY A 595 14.85 29.03 46.04
CA GLY A 595 13.85 28.63 47.04
C GLY A 595 12.51 29.23 46.63
N ASP A 596 11.44 28.71 47.20
CA ASP A 596 10.06 29.02 46.84
C ASP A 596 9.66 30.50 46.95
N GLY A 597 10.57 31.41 47.31
CA GLY A 597 10.24 32.79 47.64
C GLY A 597 9.09 32.86 48.65
N GLY A 598 8.84 31.75 49.37
CA GLY A 598 7.64 31.55 50.14
C GLY A 598 7.69 32.56 51.26
N SER A 599 6.64 33.39 51.35
CA SER A 599 6.39 34.20 52.54
C SER A 599 6.56 33.28 53.74
N VAL A 600 7.63 33.49 54.50
CA VAL A 600 7.81 32.77 55.76
C VAL A 600 6.67 33.21 56.64
N ILE A 601 5.97 32.28 57.27
CA ILE A 601 4.94 32.63 58.25
C ILE A 601 5.60 33.53 59.31
N GLY A 602 5.24 34.81 59.34
CA GLY A 602 5.87 35.81 60.21
C GLY A 602 6.76 36.85 59.52
N ASP A 603 7.04 36.72 58.22
CA ASP A 603 7.68 37.75 57.39
C ASP A 603 6.60 38.73 56.90
N VAL A 604 6.41 39.81 57.66
CA VAL A 604 5.31 40.76 57.49
C VAL A 604 5.72 42.01 56.69
N ASP A 605 7.01 42.28 56.52
CA ASP A 605 7.49 43.28 55.55
C ASP A 605 7.83 42.71 54.17
N GLY A 606 7.87 41.39 54.03
CA GLY A 606 8.14 40.70 52.78
C GLY A 606 9.60 40.81 52.35
N ASP A 607 10.52 41.03 53.29
CA ASP A 607 11.95 41.12 53.02
C ASP A 607 12.65 39.75 52.91
N GLY A 608 11.90 38.67 53.14
CA GLY A 608 12.37 37.30 53.05
C GLY A 608 13.03 36.82 54.34
N SER A 609 12.90 37.51 55.47
CA SER A 609 13.45 37.07 56.76
C SER A 609 12.54 37.44 57.91
N VAL A 610 12.21 36.50 58.80
CA VAL A 610 11.49 36.81 60.03
C VAL A 610 12.47 37.35 61.07
N GLY A 611 12.44 38.66 61.28
CA GLY A 611 13.39 39.36 62.13
C GLY A 611 12.78 40.50 62.94
N PHE A 612 13.67 41.40 63.34
CA PHE A 612 13.30 42.51 64.21
C PHE A 612 12.36 43.52 63.54
N ASN A 613 12.46 43.67 62.23
CA ASN A 613 11.60 44.57 61.46
C ASN A 613 10.15 44.04 61.42
N ASP A 614 9.99 42.73 61.26
CA ASP A 614 8.69 42.06 61.33
C ASP A 614 8.03 42.21 62.69
N LEU A 615 8.81 42.03 63.76
CA LEU A 615 8.33 42.23 65.11
C LEU A 615 7.84 43.66 65.35
N LEU A 616 8.57 44.64 64.81
CA LEU A 616 8.19 46.05 64.91
C LEU A 616 6.87 46.32 64.21
N ILE A 617 6.68 45.75 63.02
CA ILE A 617 5.45 45.90 62.24
C ILE A 617 4.29 45.23 62.97
N LEU A 618 4.48 44.01 63.47
CA LEU A 618 3.46 43.29 64.23
C LEU A 618 3.05 44.06 65.50
N LEU A 619 4.02 44.54 66.28
CA LEU A 619 3.73 45.32 67.49
C LEU A 619 3.10 46.69 67.17
N SER A 620 3.42 47.27 66.01
CA SER A 620 2.81 48.54 65.57
C SER A 620 1.35 48.40 65.14
N ALA A 621 0.95 47.19 64.73
CA ALA A 621 -0.39 46.87 64.26
C ALA A 621 -1.28 46.23 65.34
N TRP A 622 -0.83 46.16 66.60
CA TRP A 622 -1.51 45.45 67.68
C TRP A 622 -2.95 45.92 67.92
N GLY A 623 -3.89 44.97 67.90
CA GLY A 623 -5.34 45.23 68.06
C GLY A 623 -6.17 44.77 66.87
N ASP A 624 -7.39 45.29 66.76
CA ASP A 624 -8.36 44.88 65.73
C ASP A 624 -7.89 45.30 64.32
N CYS A 625 -7.94 44.37 63.37
CA CYS A 625 -7.66 44.70 61.98
C CYS A 625 -8.76 45.60 61.38
N PRO A 626 -8.42 46.52 60.45
CA PRO A 626 -9.40 47.40 59.83
C PRO A 626 -10.48 46.59 59.07
N ALA A 627 -11.74 46.99 59.20
CA ALA A 627 -12.87 46.32 58.52
C ALA A 627 -12.77 46.32 56.97
N LYS A 628 -11.88 47.13 56.39
CA LYS A 628 -11.49 47.11 54.96
C LYS A 628 -10.03 47.54 54.79
N GLY A 629 -9.17 46.60 54.39
CA GLY A 629 -7.75 46.82 54.05
C GLY A 629 -6.91 45.58 54.40
N PRO A 630 -5.71 45.40 53.80
CA PRO A 630 -4.82 44.30 54.17
C PRO A 630 -4.27 44.50 55.59
N CYS A 631 -4.30 43.45 56.41
CA CYS A 631 -3.72 43.42 57.76
C CYS A 631 -2.60 42.38 57.79
N ALA A 632 -1.45 42.70 57.20
CA ALA A 632 -0.35 41.75 57.02
C ALA A 632 0.22 41.19 58.35
N ALA A 633 -0.01 41.90 59.46
CA ALA A 633 0.42 41.49 60.80
C ALA A 633 -0.54 40.51 61.51
N ASP A 634 -1.73 40.25 60.96
CA ASP A 634 -2.65 39.20 61.43
C ASP A 634 -2.29 37.90 60.71
N ILE A 635 -1.32 37.20 61.30
CA ILE A 635 -0.65 36.04 60.71
C ILE A 635 -1.57 34.81 60.75
N ASN A 636 -2.41 34.69 61.77
CA ASN A 636 -3.32 33.55 61.92
C ASN A 636 -4.71 33.78 61.27
N GLY A 637 -5.00 35.01 60.81
CA GLY A 637 -6.21 35.39 60.10
C GLY A 637 -7.46 35.46 60.98
N ASP A 638 -7.31 35.65 62.30
CA ASP A 638 -8.42 35.67 63.24
C ASP A 638 -9.13 37.04 63.34
N GLY A 639 -8.63 38.05 62.61
CA GLY A 639 -9.15 39.41 62.55
C GLY A 639 -8.55 40.35 63.60
N THR A 640 -7.60 39.87 64.42
CA THR A 640 -6.90 40.67 65.43
C THR A 640 -5.41 40.39 65.41
N VAL A 641 -4.58 41.44 65.48
CA VAL A 641 -3.13 41.29 65.68
C VAL A 641 -2.87 41.19 67.18
N GLY A 642 -2.49 40.00 67.65
CA GLY A 642 -2.37 39.73 69.07
C GLY A 642 -1.25 38.75 69.44
N PHE A 643 -1.40 38.16 70.62
CA PHE A 643 -0.39 37.25 71.17
C PHE A 643 -0.20 36.00 70.31
N SER A 644 -1.26 35.53 69.64
CA SER A 644 -1.21 34.39 68.73
C SER A 644 -0.34 34.68 67.51
N ASP A 645 -0.44 35.89 66.95
CA ASP A 645 0.38 36.32 65.82
C ASP A 645 1.82 36.55 66.24
N LEU A 646 2.04 37.16 67.40
CA LEU A 646 3.38 37.30 67.98
C LEU A 646 4.04 35.93 68.18
N LEU A 647 3.28 34.92 68.63
CA LEU A 647 3.79 33.58 68.80
C LEU A 647 4.12 32.94 67.45
N SER A 648 3.28 33.12 66.43
CA SER A 648 3.53 32.68 65.06
C SER A 648 4.77 33.34 64.44
N LEU A 649 5.00 34.63 64.71
CA LEU A 649 6.19 35.34 64.26
C LEU A 649 7.44 34.83 64.99
N ILE A 650 7.43 34.77 66.32
CA ILE A 650 8.58 34.33 67.10
C ILE A 650 8.90 32.84 66.86
N SER A 651 7.90 31.99 66.60
CA SER A 651 8.15 30.58 66.28
C SER A 651 8.92 30.38 64.99
N ASN A 652 8.87 31.37 64.10
CA ASN A 652 9.59 31.40 62.83
C ASN A 652 10.78 32.37 62.87
N TRP A 653 11.19 32.88 64.04
CA TRP A 653 12.26 33.88 64.18
C TRP A 653 13.60 33.39 63.62
N GLY A 654 14.20 34.19 62.74
CA GLY A 654 15.40 33.82 61.99
C GLY A 654 15.14 32.85 60.83
N GLY A 655 13.87 32.52 60.55
CA GLY A 655 13.46 31.84 59.34
C GLY A 655 13.61 32.77 58.15
N THR A 656 14.40 32.36 57.16
CA THR A 656 14.57 33.09 55.91
C THR A 656 13.71 32.42 54.84
N GLY A 657 12.91 33.21 54.12
CA GLY A 657 12.26 32.78 52.89
C GLY A 657 13.38 32.40 51.95
N GLY A 658 13.32 31.18 51.42
CA GLY A 658 14.48 30.51 50.87
C GLY A 658 15.15 31.28 49.72
N GLY A 659 16.14 32.12 50.04
CA GLY A 659 17.34 32.19 49.22
C GLY A 659 18.08 30.88 49.45
N CYS A 660 18.44 30.16 48.39
CA CYS A 660 19.21 28.92 48.56
C CYS A 660 20.46 29.20 49.40
N PRO A 661 20.79 28.32 50.37
CA PRO A 661 21.81 28.58 51.39
C PRO A 661 23.21 28.91 50.84
#